data_AF-K9SS31-F1
#
_entry.id   AF-K9SS31-F1
#
_cell.length_a   1.000
_cell.length_b   1.000
_cell.length_c   1.000
_cell.angle_alpha   90.00
_cell.angle_beta   90.00
_cell.angle_gamma   90.00
#
_symmetry.space_group_name_H-M   'P 1'
#
loop_
_entity.id
_entity.type
_entity.pdbx_description
1 polymer ?
#
loop_
_entity_poly.entity_id
_entity_poly.type
_entity_poly.pdbx_seq_one_letter_code
_entity_poly.pdbx_strand_id
1 'polypeptide(L)'
;MNTWLQIFLVILAIAVIPFFLMCWNIAKITLRSVRHVIPATTEPPEFVKNTLQSTISELQSLGFKFLGYYEIEKANLNADKSDWGVLFCDESHQVYVGGSIPEVTILDNPPVNIAFSSFFADGGYVSTINLKLDPKLKAIVSQPKPEISRIQHLGFATIPDLWQKHQDILQEQSLTREILTLDPEAYQETIERNAAIEVSRLVSTKEMVWVEPDKSYRYGWLLILRSALIYTPMVWSAIFANFAGGTSKLNQVPSLELEISQFQAQLEQKPAKLSPKLQRALALGTLAIFMVVYAAWFSWQGMLIFVGVLLFHEGGHVLAMKWFGYRDVTMLFIPFLGALATARKDNASLTEKVWISLAGPLPGLIIGTGLAIAFFNVDHGISGFANDSWIHTLTFTLIGLNLFNLLPVYPLDGGQVADLLLFSSNPYLSVLYKSLGVGLFILIGLKQPLFLAFAFLIALSVPHSFRVARLQKRLQENFQNNPPTERPELIRHIFENLQQPPYNRFAFAQKSLIAKGILDIQREKSAHWYTRLGLSAIYIISLIGGAIGGLYAIFPNPQAWAGMAKYLSYIGKDAKVIVQQESQSRIEEANRKLQANPKDAKAYQDRSSAYLMLKNLPQALADANQAIKLDPKSEHSYALRGQIRRMLKDTKGEEADYKIFQTLYAQKQIDLASSKLQTNPQDISYYLIRGHAYAQIGNSTKALADFNQALKLKPQNAAIFLSRGQFYLDNKNYSQALADSNQAIKLQPKSSEAYYFRSEVYKQLGDMLKADADAKKAESFYSDKDVEDTEP
;
A
#
# COMPACT_ATOMS: atom_id res chain seq x y z
N MET A 1 -7.56 18.33 -2.01
CA MET A 1 -6.44 18.10 -2.94
C MET A 1 -6.96 17.47 -4.23
N ASN A 2 -6.53 17.94 -5.40
CA ASN A 2 -7.02 17.46 -6.70
C ASN A 2 -6.69 15.96 -6.90
N THR A 3 -7.70 15.15 -7.24
CA THR A 3 -7.57 13.70 -7.52
C THR A 3 -6.45 13.40 -8.52
N TRP A 4 -6.21 14.31 -9.47
CA TRP A 4 -5.12 14.21 -10.44
C TRP A 4 -3.72 14.28 -9.82
N LEU A 5 -3.54 15.08 -8.77
CA LEU A 5 -2.25 15.16 -8.06
C LEU A 5 -1.96 13.86 -7.33
N GLN A 6 -2.97 13.23 -6.74
CA GLN A 6 -2.83 11.91 -6.09
C GLN A 6 -2.45 10.83 -7.10
N ILE A 7 -3.13 10.80 -8.24
CA ILE A 7 -2.81 9.86 -9.34
C ILE A 7 -1.39 10.10 -9.85
N PHE A 8 -0.99 11.35 -10.06
CA PHE A 8 0.36 11.70 -10.49
C PHE A 8 1.44 11.23 -9.50
N LEU A 9 1.24 11.47 -8.20
CA LEU A 9 2.20 11.04 -7.18
C LEU A 9 2.28 9.50 -7.10
N VAL A 10 1.15 8.78 -7.27
CA VAL A 10 1.13 7.31 -7.36
C VAL A 10 1.94 6.83 -8.57
N ILE A 11 1.71 7.40 -9.75
CA ILE A 11 2.44 7.06 -10.97
C ILE A 11 3.94 7.32 -10.80
N LEU A 12 4.29 8.46 -10.20
CA LEU A 12 5.67 8.84 -9.92
C LEU A 12 6.35 7.84 -8.97
N ALA A 13 5.69 7.43 -7.88
CA ALA A 13 6.26 6.45 -6.97
C ALA A 13 6.42 5.07 -7.58
N ILE A 14 5.43 4.62 -8.35
CA ILE A 14 5.53 3.37 -9.11
C ILE A 14 6.78 3.45 -10.00
N ALA A 15 6.97 4.55 -10.74
CA ALA A 15 8.13 4.76 -11.60
C ALA A 15 9.48 4.73 -10.86
N VAL A 16 9.52 5.15 -9.59
CA VAL A 16 10.72 5.27 -8.75
C VAL A 16 11.11 3.95 -8.06
N ILE A 17 10.18 2.99 -7.86
CA ILE A 17 10.48 1.71 -7.23
C ILE A 17 11.59 0.91 -7.96
N PRO A 18 11.55 0.73 -9.30
CA PRO A 18 12.59 0.00 -10.01
C PRO A 18 13.96 0.69 -9.92
N PHE A 19 13.99 2.02 -9.82
CA PHE A 19 15.23 2.77 -9.59
C PHE A 19 15.87 2.38 -8.26
N PHE A 20 15.09 2.38 -7.17
CA PHE A 20 15.60 1.96 -5.86
C PHE A 20 16.00 0.50 -5.81
N LEU A 21 15.21 -0.40 -6.43
CA LEU A 21 15.56 -1.82 -6.53
C LEU A 21 16.86 -2.04 -7.31
N MET A 22 17.08 -1.26 -8.37
CA MET A 22 18.32 -1.28 -9.13
C MET A 22 19.50 -0.80 -8.29
N CYS A 23 19.38 0.35 -7.62
CA CYS A 23 20.41 0.84 -6.70
C CYS A 23 20.72 -0.18 -5.61
N TRP A 24 19.69 -0.79 -5.02
CA TRP A 24 19.79 -1.83 -4.02
C TRP A 24 20.55 -3.07 -4.52
N ASN A 25 20.24 -3.52 -5.74
CA ASN A 25 20.90 -4.68 -6.34
C ASN A 25 22.37 -4.39 -6.68
N ILE A 26 22.68 -3.22 -7.25
CA ILE A 26 24.06 -2.85 -7.57
C ILE A 26 24.90 -2.69 -6.30
N ALA A 27 24.32 -2.10 -5.25
CA ALA A 27 24.97 -1.91 -3.95
C ALA A 27 25.32 -3.21 -3.21
N LYS A 28 24.69 -4.33 -3.57
CA LYS A 28 25.02 -5.66 -3.04
C LYS A 28 26.24 -6.28 -3.71
N ILE A 29 26.56 -5.86 -4.94
CA ILE A 29 27.66 -6.45 -5.71
C ILE A 29 28.98 -6.10 -5.02
N THR A 30 29.74 -7.14 -4.68
CA THR A 30 31.10 -7.01 -4.14
C THR A 30 32.05 -7.68 -5.11
N LEU A 31 33.11 -6.97 -5.48
CA LEU A 31 34.06 -7.36 -6.50
C LEU A 31 35.43 -7.67 -5.87
N ARG A 32 36.25 -8.47 -6.56
CA ARG A 32 37.68 -8.70 -6.33
C ARG A 32 38.40 -8.73 -7.67
N SER A 33 39.73 -8.64 -7.67
CA SER A 33 40.52 -8.93 -8.87
C SER A 33 40.27 -10.37 -9.32
N VAL A 34 40.11 -10.57 -10.63
CA VAL A 34 40.02 -11.91 -11.22
C VAL A 34 41.33 -12.64 -10.95
N ARG A 35 41.25 -13.88 -10.49
CA ARG A 35 42.39 -14.76 -10.30
C ARG A 35 42.22 -15.97 -11.19
N HIS A 36 43.28 -16.37 -11.89
CA HIS A 36 43.30 -17.60 -12.63
C HIS A 36 43.96 -18.64 -11.74
N VAL A 37 43.50 -19.88 -11.77
CA VAL A 37 44.17 -20.98 -11.06
C VAL A 37 44.27 -22.11 -12.06
N ILE A 38 45.50 -22.56 -12.32
CA ILE A 38 45.77 -23.81 -13.01
C ILE A 38 45.99 -24.85 -11.92
N PRO A 39 44.97 -25.57 -11.44
CA PRO A 39 45.22 -26.65 -10.51
C PRO A 39 46.01 -27.74 -11.23
N ALA A 40 47.11 -28.18 -10.63
CA ALA A 40 47.53 -29.54 -10.87
C ALA A 40 46.38 -30.45 -10.39
N THR A 41 45.70 -31.14 -11.31
CA THR A 41 44.89 -32.38 -11.13
C THR A 41 43.35 -32.37 -10.97
N THR A 42 42.59 -31.28 -11.07
CA THR A 42 41.11 -31.38 -11.16
C THR A 42 40.60 -31.31 -12.60
N GLU A 43 40.06 -32.41 -13.12
CA GLU A 43 39.40 -32.42 -14.43
C GLU A 43 38.12 -31.55 -14.40
N PRO A 44 37.87 -30.73 -15.43
CA PRO A 44 36.66 -29.91 -15.51
C PRO A 44 35.40 -30.80 -15.67
N PRO A 45 34.21 -30.29 -15.30
CA PRO A 45 32.94 -31.01 -15.52
C PRO A 45 32.75 -31.41 -16.98
N GLU A 46 32.07 -32.54 -17.21
CA GLU A 46 31.91 -33.12 -18.56
C GLU A 46 31.24 -32.16 -19.56
N PHE A 47 30.31 -31.32 -19.11
CA PHE A 47 29.70 -30.28 -19.95
C PHE A 47 30.72 -29.25 -20.45
N VAL A 48 31.73 -28.90 -19.64
CA VAL A 48 32.79 -27.95 -20.01
C VAL A 48 33.68 -28.56 -21.08
N LYS A 49 34.10 -29.82 -20.89
CA LYS A 49 34.89 -30.56 -21.89
C LYS A 49 34.15 -30.61 -23.23
N ASN A 50 32.88 -31.01 -23.21
CA ASN A 50 32.06 -31.10 -24.41
C ASN A 50 31.85 -29.76 -25.11
N THR A 51 31.68 -28.66 -24.36
CA THR A 51 31.47 -27.32 -24.90
C THR A 51 32.74 -26.77 -25.57
N LEU A 52 33.91 -26.99 -25.00
CA LEU A 52 35.18 -26.42 -25.48
C LEU A 52 35.86 -27.28 -26.57
N GLN A 53 35.43 -28.53 -26.77
CA GLN A 53 36.09 -29.48 -27.67
C GLN A 53 36.24 -28.97 -29.12
N SER A 54 35.21 -28.32 -29.66
CA SER A 54 35.25 -27.77 -31.02
C SER A 54 36.28 -26.64 -31.13
N THR A 55 36.30 -25.74 -30.14
CA THR A 55 37.26 -24.63 -30.07
C THR A 55 38.69 -25.11 -29.89
N ILE A 56 38.90 -26.13 -29.06
CA ILE A 56 40.22 -26.76 -28.88
C ILE A 56 40.74 -27.28 -30.23
N SER A 57 39.90 -27.99 -30.98
CA SER A 57 40.26 -28.57 -32.27
C SER A 57 40.58 -27.47 -33.31
N GLU A 58 39.80 -26.40 -33.34
CA GLU A 58 40.01 -25.27 -34.26
C GLU A 58 41.32 -24.52 -33.97
N LEU A 59 41.64 -24.22 -32.71
CA LEU A 59 42.89 -23.54 -32.34
C LEU A 59 44.13 -24.41 -32.63
N GLN A 60 44.06 -25.73 -32.40
CA GLN A 60 45.14 -26.65 -32.76
C GLN A 60 45.39 -26.66 -34.26
N SER A 61 44.35 -26.56 -35.09
CA SER A 61 44.48 -26.48 -36.55
C SER A 61 45.18 -25.20 -37.04
N LEU A 62 45.14 -24.13 -36.23
CA LEU A 62 45.83 -22.86 -36.48
C LEU A 62 47.28 -22.84 -35.95
N GLY A 63 47.78 -23.95 -35.39
CA GLY A 63 49.16 -24.09 -34.90
C GLY A 63 49.35 -23.82 -33.40
N PHE A 64 48.28 -23.58 -32.65
CA PHE A 64 48.37 -23.34 -31.20
C PHE A 64 48.53 -24.65 -30.41
N LYS A 65 49.45 -24.66 -29.44
CA LYS A 65 49.69 -25.77 -28.53
C LYS A 65 48.77 -25.65 -27.30
N PHE A 66 47.98 -26.70 -27.04
CA PHE A 66 47.12 -26.78 -25.85
C PHE A 66 47.97 -26.95 -24.59
N LEU A 67 47.79 -26.06 -23.61
CA LEU A 67 48.52 -26.08 -22.34
C LEU A 67 47.72 -26.69 -21.20
N GLY A 68 46.39 -26.57 -21.23
CA GLY A 68 45.51 -27.15 -20.21
C GLY A 68 44.24 -26.36 -19.96
N TYR A 69 43.46 -26.85 -18.99
CA TYR A 69 42.29 -26.16 -18.45
C TYR A 69 42.69 -25.27 -17.27
N TYR A 70 42.00 -24.15 -17.10
CA TYR A 70 42.15 -23.29 -15.94
C TYR A 70 40.80 -22.85 -15.40
N GLU A 71 40.79 -22.53 -14.12
CA GLU A 71 39.63 -22.03 -13.39
C GLU A 71 39.82 -20.52 -13.16
N ILE A 72 38.81 -19.73 -13.52
CA ILE A 72 38.77 -18.28 -13.37
C ILE A 72 37.94 -17.95 -12.14
N GLU A 73 38.60 -17.63 -11.04
CA GLU A 73 37.92 -17.09 -9.88
C GLU A 73 37.23 -15.78 -10.26
N LYS A 74 35.90 -15.76 -10.14
CA LYS A 74 35.10 -14.61 -10.53
C LYS A 74 35.48 -13.36 -9.77
N ALA A 75 35.38 -12.24 -10.49
CA ALA A 75 35.44 -10.92 -9.88
C ALA A 75 34.30 -10.72 -8.87
N ASN A 76 33.09 -11.25 -9.10
CA ASN A 76 31.96 -11.09 -8.18
C ASN A 76 32.00 -12.10 -7.03
N LEU A 77 32.27 -11.63 -5.81
CA LEU A 77 32.36 -12.44 -4.58
C LEU A 77 31.04 -13.12 -4.16
N ASN A 78 29.92 -12.70 -4.73
CA ASN A 78 28.61 -13.30 -4.42
C ASN A 78 28.26 -14.46 -5.36
N ALA A 79 29.10 -14.78 -6.35
CA ALA A 79 28.94 -15.92 -7.22
C ALA A 79 29.89 -17.03 -6.74
N ASP A 80 29.35 -18.11 -6.19
CA ASP A 80 30.11 -19.22 -5.60
C ASP A 80 30.79 -20.14 -6.65
N LYS A 81 30.84 -19.74 -7.93
CA LYS A 81 31.40 -20.55 -9.02
C LYS A 81 32.41 -19.77 -9.82
N SER A 82 33.56 -20.37 -10.04
CA SER A 82 34.56 -19.92 -11.02
C SER A 82 34.14 -20.29 -12.43
N ASP A 83 34.54 -19.50 -13.42
CA ASP A 83 34.36 -19.86 -14.83
C ASP A 83 35.47 -20.83 -15.27
N TRP A 84 35.20 -21.69 -16.23
CA TRP A 84 36.20 -22.59 -16.79
C TRP A 84 36.72 -22.07 -18.13
N GLY A 85 38.02 -22.26 -18.35
CA GLY A 85 38.68 -21.89 -19.59
C GLY A 85 39.75 -22.88 -20.04
N VAL A 86 40.25 -22.65 -21.24
CA VAL A 86 41.32 -23.39 -21.92
C VAL A 86 42.42 -22.42 -22.33
N LEU A 87 43.66 -22.81 -22.08
CA LEU A 87 44.84 -22.01 -22.39
C LEU A 87 45.64 -22.64 -23.53
N PHE A 88 46.03 -21.82 -24.49
CA PHE A 88 46.93 -22.19 -25.57
C PHE A 88 48.06 -21.18 -25.73
N CYS A 89 49.13 -21.65 -26.39
CA CYS A 89 50.30 -20.86 -26.72
C CYS A 89 50.73 -21.13 -28.15
N ASP A 90 51.10 -20.08 -28.87
CA ASP A 90 51.87 -20.15 -30.10
C ASP A 90 53.26 -19.53 -29.87
N GLU A 91 54.25 -20.41 -29.73
CA GLU A 91 55.64 -20.03 -29.48
C GLU A 91 56.26 -19.30 -30.70
N SER A 92 55.74 -19.51 -31.91
CA SER A 92 56.28 -18.87 -33.12
C SER A 92 55.90 -17.40 -33.24
N HIS A 93 54.71 -17.03 -32.80
CA HIS A 93 54.20 -15.65 -32.83
C HIS A 93 54.21 -14.97 -31.46
N GLN A 94 54.64 -15.67 -30.40
CA GLN A 94 54.68 -15.15 -29.03
C GLN A 94 53.29 -14.68 -28.55
N VAL A 95 52.27 -15.51 -28.82
CA VAL A 95 50.86 -15.21 -28.51
C VAL A 95 50.25 -16.28 -27.62
N TYR A 96 49.51 -15.81 -26.62
CA TYR A 96 48.67 -16.66 -25.78
C TYR A 96 47.20 -16.53 -26.15
N VAL A 97 46.47 -17.64 -26.05
CA VAL A 97 45.02 -17.67 -26.30
C VAL A 97 44.30 -18.20 -25.08
N GLY A 98 43.40 -17.38 -24.55
CA GLY A 98 42.43 -17.80 -23.55
C GLY A 98 41.07 -18.04 -24.19
N GLY A 99 40.54 -19.25 -24.10
CA GLY A 99 39.15 -19.58 -24.41
C GLY A 99 38.35 -19.77 -23.13
N SER A 100 37.20 -19.11 -22.93
CA SER A 100 36.35 -19.31 -21.76
C SER A 100 34.87 -19.35 -22.11
N ILE A 101 34.08 -20.02 -21.27
CA ILE A 101 32.63 -20.10 -21.44
C ILE A 101 31.99 -18.84 -20.81
N PRO A 102 31.28 -17.97 -21.57
CA PRO A 102 30.68 -16.75 -21.01
C PRO A 102 29.61 -17.05 -19.95
N GLU A 103 29.53 -16.15 -18.95
CA GLU A 103 28.54 -16.17 -17.87
C GLU A 103 27.08 -16.04 -18.35
N VAL A 104 26.85 -15.52 -19.56
CA VAL A 104 25.52 -15.20 -20.08
C VAL A 104 25.33 -15.79 -21.45
N THR A 105 24.87 -17.05 -21.57
CA THR A 105 23.87 -17.37 -22.60
C THR A 105 23.16 -18.70 -22.41
N ILE A 106 21.87 -18.62 -22.76
CA ILE A 106 20.84 -19.65 -22.80
C ILE A 106 20.97 -20.43 -24.11
N LEU A 107 22.14 -20.99 -24.40
CA LEU A 107 22.44 -21.66 -25.67
C LEU A 107 23.12 -23.00 -25.42
N ASP A 108 22.77 -24.01 -26.23
CA ASP A 108 23.42 -25.34 -26.22
C ASP A 108 24.86 -25.30 -26.75
N ASN A 109 25.27 -24.17 -27.34
CA ASN A 109 26.65 -23.84 -27.72
C ASN A 109 26.92 -22.38 -27.35
N PRO A 110 27.26 -22.07 -26.09
CA PRO A 110 27.64 -20.71 -25.73
C PRO A 110 28.87 -20.32 -26.57
N PRO A 111 28.87 -19.14 -27.22
CA PRO A 111 30.03 -18.70 -27.99
C PRO A 111 31.23 -18.66 -27.04
N VAL A 112 32.28 -19.43 -27.34
CA VAL A 112 33.48 -19.43 -26.52
C VAL A 112 34.13 -18.05 -26.67
N ASN A 113 34.29 -17.36 -25.54
CA ASN A 113 35.02 -16.11 -25.51
C ASN A 113 36.48 -16.43 -25.76
N ILE A 114 37.01 -15.93 -26.86
CA ILE A 114 38.41 -16.10 -27.24
C ILE A 114 39.07 -14.75 -27.14
N ALA A 115 40.20 -14.75 -26.44
CA ALA A 115 41.08 -13.62 -26.31
C ALA A 115 42.49 -14.02 -26.74
N PHE A 116 43.00 -13.40 -27.79
CA PHE A 116 44.43 -13.44 -28.11
C PHE A 116 45.13 -12.35 -27.31
N SER A 117 46.28 -12.65 -26.73
CA SER A 117 47.04 -11.74 -25.85
C SER A 117 48.53 -11.80 -26.15
N SER A 118 49.14 -10.62 -26.27
CA SER A 118 50.58 -10.45 -26.50
C SER A 118 51.12 -9.29 -25.66
N PHE A 119 52.34 -9.44 -25.16
CA PHE A 119 52.96 -8.54 -24.19
C PHE A 119 54.23 -7.91 -24.75
N PHE A 120 54.61 -6.76 -24.20
CA PHE A 120 55.76 -5.97 -24.63
C PHE A 120 56.69 -5.67 -23.45
N ALA A 121 57.98 -5.46 -23.74
CA ALA A 121 59.02 -5.23 -22.73
C ALA A 121 58.83 -3.91 -21.94
N ASP A 122 58.09 -2.94 -22.49
CA ASP A 122 57.69 -1.70 -21.82
C ASP A 122 56.57 -1.89 -20.79
N GLY A 123 56.14 -3.15 -20.57
CA GLY A 123 55.03 -3.53 -19.71
C GLY A 123 53.68 -3.49 -20.40
N GLY A 124 53.61 -3.01 -21.66
CA GLY A 124 52.39 -2.94 -22.44
C GLY A 124 51.84 -4.29 -22.87
N TYR A 125 50.56 -4.35 -23.24
CA TYR A 125 49.96 -5.52 -23.88
C TYR A 125 48.83 -5.16 -24.85
N VAL A 126 48.63 -6.04 -25.83
CA VAL A 126 47.51 -6.00 -26.77
C VAL A 126 46.64 -7.24 -26.52
N SER A 127 45.33 -7.05 -26.54
CA SER A 127 44.39 -8.17 -26.55
C SER A 127 43.25 -7.95 -27.53
N THR A 128 42.95 -8.96 -28.34
CA THR A 128 41.78 -8.97 -29.24
C THR A 128 40.78 -10.01 -28.76
N ILE A 129 39.51 -9.59 -28.63
CA ILE A 129 38.48 -10.40 -27.99
C ILE A 129 37.24 -10.45 -28.89
N ASN A 130 36.70 -11.65 -29.11
CA ASN A 130 35.43 -11.86 -29.85
C ASN A 130 34.16 -11.52 -29.02
N LEU A 131 34.31 -10.90 -27.84
CA LEU A 131 33.20 -10.52 -26.98
C LEU A 131 32.51 -9.25 -27.53
N LYS A 132 31.22 -9.35 -27.83
CA LYS A 132 30.36 -8.18 -28.09
C LYS A 132 29.82 -7.62 -26.77
N LEU A 133 30.42 -6.55 -26.24
CA LEU A 133 29.77 -5.78 -25.18
C LEU A 133 28.47 -5.17 -25.70
N ASP A 134 27.37 -5.33 -24.95
CA ASP A 134 26.12 -4.60 -25.22
C ASP A 134 26.47 -3.10 -25.35
N PRO A 135 26.08 -2.42 -26.44
CA PRO A 135 26.31 -0.99 -26.61
C PRO A 135 25.89 -0.15 -25.38
N LYS A 136 24.90 -0.61 -24.61
CA LYS A 136 24.43 -0.01 -23.36
C LYS A 136 25.36 -0.29 -22.18
N LEU A 137 25.98 -1.47 -22.11
CA LEU A 137 27.03 -1.83 -21.13
C LEU A 137 28.36 -1.16 -21.46
N LYS A 138 28.63 -0.89 -22.75
CA LYS A 138 29.82 -0.19 -23.23
C LYS A 138 29.95 1.19 -22.56
N ALA A 139 28.86 1.92 -22.34
CA ALA A 139 28.90 3.22 -21.64
C ALA A 139 29.33 3.15 -20.16
N ILE A 140 29.27 1.97 -19.54
CA ILE A 140 29.60 1.75 -18.12
C ILE A 140 31.02 1.21 -17.96
N VAL A 141 31.48 0.39 -18.93
CA VAL A 141 32.76 -0.33 -18.87
C VAL A 141 33.85 0.33 -19.74
N SER A 142 33.47 1.10 -20.77
CA SER A 142 34.45 1.70 -21.68
C SER A 142 34.89 3.09 -21.25
N GLN A 143 35.99 3.13 -20.51
CA GLN A 143 37.05 4.12 -20.75
C GLN A 143 38.41 3.44 -20.59
N PRO A 144 39.10 3.04 -21.67
CA PRO A 144 40.51 2.69 -21.56
C PRO A 144 41.37 3.96 -21.51
N LYS A 145 42.25 4.04 -20.51
CA LYS A 145 43.72 4.12 -20.67
C LYS A 145 44.42 4.30 -19.31
N PRO A 146 45.34 3.40 -18.96
CA PRO A 146 46.76 3.70 -18.89
C PRO A 146 47.41 3.34 -20.23
N GLU A 147 48.55 3.93 -20.55
CA GLU A 147 49.32 3.74 -21.81
C GLU A 147 49.82 2.29 -22.07
N ILE A 148 49.40 1.35 -21.22
CA ILE A 148 49.89 -0.02 -21.09
C ILE A 148 48.93 -1.04 -21.75
N SER A 149 47.67 -0.70 -22.07
CA SER A 149 46.73 -1.69 -22.65
C SER A 149 45.95 -1.19 -23.88
N ARG A 150 45.95 -2.00 -24.95
CA ARG A 150 45.08 -1.83 -26.13
C ARG A 150 44.19 -3.07 -26.30
N ILE A 151 42.99 -3.02 -25.73
CA ILE A 151 41.98 -4.08 -25.87
C ILE A 151 41.02 -3.72 -27.00
N GLN A 152 40.91 -4.58 -28.02
CA GLN A 152 39.99 -4.38 -29.13
C GLN A 152 38.88 -5.43 -29.14
N HIS A 153 37.63 -4.97 -28.98
CA HIS A 153 36.43 -5.79 -29.07
C HIS A 153 35.92 -5.81 -30.51
N LEU A 154 35.94 -6.98 -31.14
CA LEU A 154 35.62 -7.14 -32.57
C LEU A 154 34.20 -7.69 -32.81
N GLY A 155 33.47 -8.02 -31.74
CA GLY A 155 32.18 -8.69 -31.83
C GLY A 155 32.32 -10.16 -32.23
N PHE A 156 31.25 -10.78 -32.72
CA PHE A 156 31.25 -12.19 -33.16
C PHE A 156 32.03 -12.38 -34.47
N ALA A 157 33.36 -12.30 -34.39
CA ALA A 157 34.30 -12.70 -35.43
C ALA A 157 34.60 -14.21 -35.31
N THR A 158 34.91 -14.87 -36.43
CA THR A 158 35.40 -16.26 -36.41
C THR A 158 36.79 -16.31 -35.75
N ILE A 159 37.23 -17.47 -35.26
CA ILE A 159 38.57 -17.60 -34.67
C ILE A 159 39.66 -17.15 -35.66
N PRO A 160 39.62 -17.53 -36.95
CA PRO A 160 40.59 -17.08 -37.94
C PRO A 160 40.58 -15.56 -38.17
N ASP A 161 39.39 -14.94 -38.27
CA ASP A 161 39.28 -13.48 -38.44
C ASP A 161 39.84 -12.72 -37.24
N LEU A 162 39.55 -13.23 -36.03
CA LEU A 162 40.06 -12.68 -34.78
C LEU A 162 41.58 -12.80 -34.71
N TRP A 163 42.12 -13.96 -35.10
CA TRP A 163 43.54 -14.23 -35.13
C TRP A 163 44.27 -13.30 -36.11
N GLN A 164 43.80 -13.20 -37.35
CA GLN A 164 44.37 -12.31 -38.35
C GLN A 164 44.40 -10.86 -37.85
N LYS A 165 43.31 -10.41 -37.21
CA LYS A 165 43.26 -9.05 -36.69
C LYS A 165 44.25 -8.81 -35.56
N HIS A 166 44.48 -9.80 -34.71
CA HIS A 166 45.52 -9.74 -33.68
C HIS A 166 46.91 -9.61 -34.29
N GLN A 167 47.20 -10.40 -35.32
CA GLN A 167 48.48 -10.34 -36.03
C GLN A 167 48.72 -8.98 -36.66
N ASP A 168 47.72 -8.36 -37.29
CA ASP A 168 47.83 -7.02 -37.86
C ASP A 168 48.26 -5.98 -36.79
N ILE A 169 47.66 -6.06 -35.59
CA ILE A 169 48.00 -5.14 -34.48
C ILE A 169 49.39 -5.46 -33.93
N LEU A 170 49.74 -6.73 -33.81
CA LEU A 170 51.05 -7.16 -33.34
C LEU A 170 52.15 -6.62 -34.27
N GLN A 171 51.96 -6.74 -35.59
CA GLN A 171 52.86 -6.20 -36.60
C GLN A 171 52.96 -4.67 -36.55
N GLU A 172 51.84 -3.96 -36.35
CA GLU A 172 51.85 -2.50 -36.20
C GLU A 172 52.66 -2.08 -34.95
N GLN A 173 52.46 -2.75 -33.82
CA GLN A 173 53.08 -2.37 -32.55
C GLN A 173 54.55 -2.79 -32.45
N SER A 174 54.93 -3.92 -33.04
CA SER A 174 56.31 -4.43 -33.02
C SER A 174 57.32 -3.53 -33.75
N LEU A 175 56.84 -2.59 -34.57
CA LEU A 175 57.67 -1.54 -35.17
C LEU A 175 58.26 -0.57 -34.13
N THR A 176 57.62 -0.45 -32.96
CA THR A 176 57.96 0.55 -31.94
C THR A 176 58.19 -0.04 -30.55
N ARG A 177 57.84 -1.32 -30.34
CA ARG A 177 57.89 -1.99 -29.06
C ARG A 177 58.46 -3.40 -29.21
N GLU A 178 59.32 -3.79 -28.29
CA GLU A 178 59.86 -5.15 -28.23
C GLU A 178 58.83 -6.12 -27.63
N ILE A 179 58.56 -7.24 -28.32
CA ILE A 179 57.62 -8.27 -27.86
C ILE A 179 58.28 -9.09 -26.75
N LEU A 180 57.54 -9.32 -25.66
CA LEU A 180 57.99 -10.07 -24.52
C LEU A 180 57.49 -11.52 -24.58
N THR A 181 58.41 -12.47 -24.54
CA THR A 181 58.13 -13.89 -24.33
C THR A 181 57.90 -14.14 -22.85
N LEU A 182 56.75 -14.74 -22.51
CA LEU A 182 56.44 -15.20 -21.16
C LEU A 182 56.40 -16.73 -21.17
N ASP A 183 56.70 -17.35 -20.04
CA ASP A 183 56.30 -18.74 -19.80
C ASP A 183 54.83 -18.79 -19.32
N PRO A 184 54.17 -19.97 -19.28
CA PRO A 184 52.76 -20.06 -18.89
C PRO A 184 52.44 -19.52 -17.50
N GLU A 185 53.35 -19.65 -16.52
CA GLU A 185 53.15 -19.15 -15.15
C GLU A 185 53.28 -17.61 -15.12
N ALA A 186 54.29 -17.07 -15.79
CA ALA A 186 54.53 -15.64 -15.92
C ALA A 186 53.42 -14.94 -16.73
N TYR A 187 52.85 -15.60 -17.74
CA TYR A 187 51.67 -15.14 -18.47
C TYR A 187 50.47 -14.96 -17.53
N GLN A 188 50.21 -15.96 -16.70
CA GLN A 188 49.09 -15.94 -15.76
C GLN A 188 49.25 -14.81 -14.73
N GLU A 189 50.43 -14.70 -14.12
CA GLU A 189 50.74 -13.63 -13.17
C GLU A 189 50.57 -12.25 -13.82
N THR A 190 50.99 -12.10 -15.07
CA THR A 190 50.88 -10.84 -15.82
C THR A 190 49.42 -10.46 -16.10
N ILE A 191 48.57 -11.42 -16.50
CA ILE A 191 47.13 -11.16 -16.69
C ILE A 191 46.44 -10.80 -15.37
N GLU A 192 46.74 -11.51 -14.28
CA GLU A 192 46.19 -11.20 -12.96
C GLU A 192 46.60 -9.81 -12.48
N ARG A 193 47.87 -9.46 -12.67
CA ARG A 193 48.41 -8.13 -12.35
C ARG A 193 47.71 -7.04 -13.16
N ASN A 194 47.50 -7.25 -14.46
CA ASN A 194 46.81 -6.30 -15.33
C ASN A 194 45.33 -6.13 -14.94
N ALA A 195 44.65 -7.21 -14.55
CA ALA A 195 43.29 -7.13 -14.00
C ALA A 195 43.24 -6.33 -12.68
N ALA A 196 44.24 -6.49 -11.82
CA ALA A 196 44.35 -5.72 -10.57
C ALA A 196 44.63 -4.23 -10.78
N ILE A 197 45.39 -3.87 -11.82
CA ILE A 197 45.63 -2.46 -12.21
C ILE A 197 44.32 -1.77 -12.60
N GLU A 198 43.46 -2.43 -13.37
CA GLU A 198 42.16 -1.85 -13.78
C GLU A 198 41.23 -1.63 -12.59
N VAL A 199 41.19 -2.57 -11.65
CA VAL A 199 40.43 -2.41 -10.40
C VAL A 199 40.97 -1.23 -9.57
N SER A 200 42.29 -1.07 -9.51
CA SER A 200 42.95 0.04 -8.81
C SER A 200 42.64 1.40 -9.47
N ARG A 201 42.55 1.44 -10.81
CA ARG A 201 42.12 2.63 -11.56
C ARG A 201 40.70 3.04 -11.19
N LEU A 202 39.75 2.10 -11.21
CA LEU A 202 38.35 2.35 -10.87
C LEU A 202 38.15 2.85 -9.44
N VAL A 203 39.03 2.44 -8.52
CA VAL A 203 39.11 3.02 -7.16
C VAL A 203 39.60 4.47 -7.22
N SER A 204 40.69 4.75 -7.95
CA SER A 204 41.26 6.09 -8.05
C SER A 204 40.29 7.12 -8.64
N THR A 205 39.41 6.69 -9.55
CA THR A 205 38.35 7.51 -10.15
C THR A 205 37.10 7.64 -9.28
N LYS A 206 37.06 7.01 -8.09
CA LYS A 206 35.91 6.93 -7.16
C LYS A 206 34.69 6.19 -7.75
N GLU A 207 34.88 5.42 -8.81
CA GLU A 207 33.84 4.57 -9.39
C GLU A 207 33.69 3.25 -8.61
N MET A 208 34.71 2.85 -7.87
CA MET A 208 34.68 1.83 -6.84
C MET A 208 35.25 2.32 -5.50
N VAL A 209 34.88 1.64 -4.41
CA VAL A 209 35.32 1.93 -3.04
C VAL A 209 35.87 0.66 -2.40
N TRP A 210 36.97 0.82 -1.65
CA TRP A 210 37.63 -0.25 -0.89
C TRP A 210 36.84 -0.72 0.34
N VAL A 211 36.82 -2.04 0.59
CA VAL A 211 36.26 -2.68 1.79
C VAL A 211 37.09 -3.93 2.17
N GLU A 212 37.51 -4.07 3.45
CA GLU A 212 38.22 -5.26 3.95
C GLU A 212 37.24 -6.34 4.45
N PRO A 213 37.48 -7.65 4.17
CA PRO A 213 38.53 -8.37 4.91
C PRO A 213 39.87 -8.71 4.25
N ASP A 214 40.06 -8.65 2.93
CA ASP A 214 41.42 -8.51 2.33
C ASP A 214 41.41 -8.36 0.80
N LYS A 215 40.98 -7.19 0.31
CA LYS A 215 40.94 -6.74 -1.10
C LYS A 215 39.66 -6.98 -1.89
N SER A 216 38.53 -6.62 -1.27
CA SER A 216 37.23 -6.52 -1.94
C SER A 216 36.83 -5.06 -2.23
N TYR A 217 36.03 -4.88 -3.28
CA TYR A 217 35.62 -3.58 -3.82
C TYR A 217 34.11 -3.52 -3.98
N ARG A 218 33.52 -2.33 -3.85
CA ARG A 218 32.10 -2.07 -4.17
C ARG A 218 31.97 -0.93 -5.15
N TYR A 219 30.87 -0.89 -5.90
CA TYR A 219 30.57 0.27 -6.73
C TYR A 219 30.39 1.53 -5.88
N GLY A 220 31.02 2.62 -6.30
CA GLY A 220 30.83 3.95 -5.74
C GLY A 220 29.43 4.47 -6.04
N TRP A 221 28.89 5.30 -5.15
CA TRP A 221 27.53 5.83 -5.26
C TRP A 221 27.31 6.58 -6.59
N LEU A 222 28.33 7.29 -7.10
CA LEU A 222 28.23 7.96 -8.41
C LEU A 222 27.88 6.99 -9.55
N LEU A 223 28.51 5.81 -9.58
CA LEU A 223 28.24 4.81 -10.60
C LEU A 223 26.88 4.13 -10.39
N ILE A 224 26.50 3.88 -9.13
CA ILE A 224 25.18 3.32 -8.79
C ILE A 224 24.05 4.23 -9.29
N LEU A 225 24.13 5.55 -9.08
CA LEU A 225 23.13 6.51 -9.57
C LEU A 225 23.06 6.54 -11.09
N ARG A 226 24.22 6.67 -11.76
CA ARG A 226 24.30 6.70 -13.23
C ARG A 226 23.71 5.44 -13.85
N SER A 227 24.08 4.29 -13.29
CA SER A 227 23.60 2.98 -13.77
C SER A 227 22.08 2.87 -13.59
N ALA A 228 21.56 3.21 -12.42
CA ALA A 228 20.13 3.15 -12.16
C ALA A 228 19.32 4.06 -13.13
N LEU A 229 19.78 5.28 -13.42
CA LEU A 229 19.12 6.17 -14.38
C LEU A 229 19.04 5.57 -15.79
N ILE A 230 20.09 4.89 -16.25
CA ILE A 230 20.15 4.28 -17.58
C ILE A 230 19.25 3.03 -17.66
N TYR A 231 19.22 2.21 -16.61
CA TYR A 231 18.53 0.92 -16.64
C TYR A 231 17.07 0.96 -16.21
N THR A 232 16.66 1.92 -15.38
CA THR A 232 15.27 2.01 -14.89
C THR A 232 14.25 2.03 -16.05
N PRO A 233 14.45 2.81 -17.14
CA PRO A 233 13.56 2.76 -18.30
C PRO A 233 13.55 1.40 -19.01
N MET A 234 14.67 0.66 -19.01
CA MET A 234 14.73 -0.67 -19.61
C MET A 234 13.97 -1.69 -18.79
N VAL A 235 14.06 -1.65 -17.46
CA VAL A 235 13.29 -2.52 -16.57
C VAL A 235 11.79 -2.30 -16.82
N TRP A 236 11.35 -1.06 -16.95
CA TRP A 236 9.98 -0.74 -17.35
C TRP A 236 9.60 -1.34 -18.70
N SER A 237 10.45 -1.15 -19.72
CA SER A 237 10.20 -1.73 -21.05
C SER A 237 10.09 -3.26 -21.01
N ALA A 238 10.89 -3.93 -20.19
CA ALA A 238 10.88 -5.39 -20.03
C ALA A 238 9.65 -5.88 -19.24
N ILE A 239 9.24 -5.14 -18.20
CA ILE A 239 7.99 -5.44 -17.46
C ILE A 239 6.80 -5.35 -18.43
N PHE A 240 6.67 -4.25 -19.17
CA PHE A 240 5.58 -4.09 -20.15
C PHE A 240 5.64 -5.11 -21.29
N ALA A 241 6.83 -5.49 -21.78
CA ALA A 241 6.99 -6.54 -22.78
C ALA A 241 6.54 -7.93 -22.28
N ASN A 242 6.78 -8.24 -21.00
CA ASN A 242 6.28 -9.47 -20.37
C ASN A 242 4.74 -9.47 -20.24
N PHE A 243 4.11 -8.30 -20.07
CA PHE A 243 2.64 -8.15 -20.10
C PHE A 243 2.05 -8.36 -21.48
N ALA A 244 2.72 -7.86 -22.52
CA ALA A 244 2.31 -8.05 -23.91
C ALA A 244 2.52 -9.49 -24.44
N GLY A 245 2.94 -10.42 -23.58
CA GLY A 245 3.18 -11.81 -23.97
C GLY A 245 4.43 -12.02 -24.82
N GLY A 246 5.39 -11.08 -24.77
CA GLY A 246 6.65 -11.17 -25.51
C GLY A 246 7.46 -12.38 -25.08
N THR A 247 7.33 -13.50 -25.78
CA THR A 247 8.26 -14.62 -25.68
C THR A 247 9.60 -14.14 -26.22
N SER A 248 10.62 -14.05 -25.38
CA SER A 248 12.00 -13.97 -25.88
C SER A 248 12.18 -15.15 -26.81
N LYS A 249 12.45 -14.90 -28.10
CA LYS A 249 12.77 -15.95 -29.07
C LYS A 249 14.11 -16.55 -28.68
N LEU A 250 14.11 -17.51 -27.76
CA LEU A 250 15.20 -18.45 -27.64
C LEU A 250 15.13 -19.32 -28.89
N ASN A 251 16.14 -19.20 -29.75
CA ASN A 251 16.23 -19.97 -30.98
C ASN A 251 16.50 -21.46 -30.71
N GLN A 252 16.98 -21.82 -29.51
CA GLN A 252 17.23 -23.18 -29.03
C GLN A 252 16.89 -23.31 -27.54
N VAL A 253 16.46 -24.51 -27.11
CA VAL A 253 16.09 -24.81 -25.71
C VAL A 253 17.32 -25.41 -25.01
N PRO A 254 17.84 -24.80 -23.93
CA PRO A 254 19.03 -25.31 -23.24
C PRO A 254 18.86 -26.74 -22.74
N SER A 255 19.98 -27.46 -22.66
CA SER A 255 20.04 -28.80 -22.07
C SER A 255 19.47 -28.86 -20.64
N LEU A 256 18.83 -30.00 -20.32
CA LEU A 256 18.10 -30.19 -19.06
C LEU A 256 19.04 -30.09 -17.85
N GLU A 257 20.19 -30.75 -17.93
CA GLU A 257 21.18 -30.80 -16.85
C GLU A 257 21.80 -29.41 -16.57
N LEU A 258 21.94 -28.57 -17.60
CA LEU A 258 22.37 -27.19 -17.42
C LEU A 258 21.33 -26.38 -16.64
N GLU A 259 20.04 -26.46 -16.99
CA GLU A 259 19.00 -25.72 -16.27
C GLU A 259 18.83 -26.22 -14.82
N ILE A 260 18.91 -27.53 -14.58
CA ILE A 260 18.84 -28.11 -13.23
C ILE A 260 20.03 -27.65 -12.38
N SER A 261 21.26 -27.75 -12.91
CA SER A 261 22.47 -27.35 -12.18
C SER A 261 22.52 -25.85 -11.89
N GLN A 262 22.01 -25.02 -12.81
CA GLN A 262 21.85 -23.59 -12.58
C GLN A 262 20.83 -23.30 -11.47
N PHE A 263 19.70 -24.01 -11.46
CA PHE A 263 18.65 -23.80 -10.46
C PHE A 263 19.07 -24.28 -9.08
N GLN A 264 19.75 -25.43 -8.99
CA GLN A 264 20.31 -25.93 -7.73
C GLN A 264 21.34 -24.96 -7.16
N ALA A 265 22.24 -24.44 -8.00
CA ALA A 265 23.19 -23.41 -7.58
C ALA A 265 22.47 -22.14 -7.08
N GLN A 266 21.37 -21.73 -7.72
CA GLN A 266 20.57 -20.59 -7.27
C GLN A 266 19.92 -20.82 -5.89
N LEU A 267 19.58 -22.06 -5.54
CA LEU A 267 19.05 -22.44 -4.24
C LEU A 267 20.13 -22.46 -3.14
N GLU A 268 21.39 -22.70 -3.50
CA GLU A 268 22.51 -22.81 -2.58
C GLU A 268 23.27 -21.49 -2.36
N GLN A 269 23.12 -20.55 -3.30
CA GLN A 269 23.87 -19.29 -3.33
C GLN A 269 23.69 -18.47 -2.05
N LYS A 270 24.81 -18.15 -1.38
CA LYS A 270 24.79 -17.27 -0.20
C LYS A 270 24.49 -15.82 -0.62
N PRO A 271 23.54 -15.14 0.04
CA PRO A 271 23.15 -13.80 -0.35
C PRO A 271 24.21 -12.77 -0.03
N ALA A 272 24.40 -11.87 -0.99
CA ALA A 272 25.17 -10.65 -0.85
C ALA A 272 24.60 -9.73 0.23
N LYS A 273 25.34 -9.54 1.35
CA LYS A 273 24.92 -8.65 2.44
C LYS A 273 25.29 -7.19 2.13
N LEU A 274 24.27 -6.33 2.08
CA LEU A 274 24.47 -4.88 2.13
C LEU A 274 25.14 -4.49 3.45
N SER A 275 25.94 -3.42 3.43
CA SER A 275 26.48 -2.90 4.69
C SER A 275 25.32 -2.34 5.54
N PRO A 276 25.35 -2.51 6.87
CA PRO A 276 24.30 -1.98 7.74
C PRO A 276 24.07 -0.47 7.57
N LYS A 277 25.14 0.29 7.28
CA LYS A 277 25.07 1.73 6.99
C LYS A 277 24.20 2.03 5.77
N LEU A 278 24.39 1.28 4.68
CA LEU A 278 23.65 1.50 3.43
C LEU A 278 22.20 1.03 3.52
N GLN A 279 21.92 -0.07 4.24
CA GLN A 279 20.55 -0.50 4.52
C GLN A 279 19.76 0.58 5.28
N ARG A 280 20.37 1.17 6.32
CA ARG A 280 19.76 2.28 7.07
C ARG A 280 19.51 3.51 6.19
N ALA A 281 20.48 3.88 5.36
CA ALA A 281 20.35 5.02 4.45
C ALA A 281 19.18 4.81 3.45
N LEU A 282 19.03 3.61 2.91
CA LEU A 282 17.93 3.27 1.99
C LEU A 282 16.57 3.24 2.71
N ALA A 283 16.51 2.68 3.92
CA ALA A 283 15.29 2.68 4.73
C ALA A 283 14.85 4.11 5.11
N LEU A 284 15.80 4.96 5.52
CA LEU A 284 15.53 6.38 5.83
C LEU A 284 15.14 7.18 4.59
N GLY A 285 15.81 6.96 3.46
CA GLY A 285 15.49 7.65 2.20
C GLY A 285 14.09 7.28 1.69
N THR A 286 13.74 5.99 1.75
CA THR A 286 12.39 5.53 1.37
C THR A 286 11.32 6.01 2.35
N LEU A 287 11.62 6.05 3.65
CA LEU A 287 10.73 6.65 4.66
C LEU A 287 10.51 8.16 4.41
N ALA A 288 11.55 8.90 4.05
CA ALA A 288 11.42 10.33 3.77
C ALA A 288 10.49 10.58 2.56
N ILE A 289 10.65 9.81 1.48
CA ILE A 289 9.75 9.88 0.32
C ILE A 289 8.32 9.50 0.70
N PHE A 290 8.17 8.43 1.48
CA PHE A 290 6.88 8.01 2.02
C PHE A 290 6.20 9.15 2.81
N MET A 291 6.94 9.79 3.73
CA MET A 291 6.45 10.92 4.51
C MET A 291 6.04 12.10 3.63
N VAL A 292 6.83 12.45 2.61
CA VAL A 292 6.49 13.54 1.67
C VAL A 292 5.20 13.24 0.91
N VAL A 293 5.03 12.01 0.44
CA VAL A 293 3.80 11.57 -0.24
C VAL A 293 2.59 11.64 0.68
N TYR A 294 2.76 11.23 1.94
CA TYR A 294 1.68 11.14 2.91
C TYR A 294 1.39 12.44 3.68
N ALA A 295 2.30 13.42 3.65
CA ALA A 295 2.15 14.71 4.32
C ALA A 295 0.93 15.50 3.85
N ALA A 296 0.42 15.21 2.64
CA ALA A 296 -0.76 15.86 2.11
C ALA A 296 -2.10 15.22 2.55
N TRP A 297 -2.05 14.08 3.25
CA TRP A 297 -3.24 13.34 3.70
C TRP A 297 -3.44 13.31 5.21
N PHE A 298 -2.42 13.70 5.97
CA PHE A 298 -2.43 13.65 7.42
C PHE A 298 -1.93 14.98 7.98
N SER A 299 -2.47 15.39 9.13
CA SER A 299 -1.80 16.40 9.95
C SER A 299 -0.42 15.89 10.38
N TRP A 300 0.51 16.77 10.73
CA TRP A 300 1.85 16.34 11.17
C TRP A 300 1.80 15.33 12.31
N GLN A 301 0.91 15.55 13.29
CA GLN A 301 0.68 14.62 14.40
C GLN A 301 0.07 13.29 13.92
N GLY A 302 -0.97 13.34 13.09
CA GLY A 302 -1.59 12.14 12.53
C GLY A 302 -0.62 11.30 11.70
N MET A 303 0.27 11.96 10.95
CA MET A 303 1.30 11.31 10.14
C MET A 303 2.32 10.58 11.02
N LEU A 304 2.79 11.22 12.10
CA LEU A 304 3.72 10.60 13.05
C LEU A 304 3.08 9.39 13.74
N ILE A 305 1.81 9.49 14.14
CA ILE A 305 1.06 8.37 14.72
C ILE A 305 0.94 7.24 13.70
N PHE A 306 0.51 7.55 12.48
CA PHE A 306 0.35 6.57 11.41
C PHE A 306 1.66 5.83 11.10
N VAL A 307 2.77 6.56 10.95
CA VAL A 307 4.10 5.95 10.74
C VAL A 307 4.55 5.15 11.95
N GLY A 308 4.29 5.61 13.17
CA GLY A 308 4.59 4.85 14.38
C GLY A 308 3.84 3.51 14.42
N VAL A 309 2.55 3.50 14.09
CA VAL A 309 1.73 2.29 14.01
C VAL A 309 2.20 1.37 12.89
N LEU A 310 2.52 1.91 11.72
CA LEU A 310 3.05 1.14 10.58
C LEU A 310 4.40 0.49 10.92
N LEU A 311 5.31 1.23 11.57
CA LEU A 311 6.59 0.71 12.05
C LEU A 311 6.41 -0.40 13.08
N PHE A 312 5.41 -0.27 13.96
CA PHE A 312 5.09 -1.29 14.95
C PHE A 312 4.59 -2.57 14.28
N HIS A 313 3.67 -2.45 13.32
CA HIS A 313 3.17 -3.55 12.50
C HIS A 313 4.31 -4.27 11.76
N GLU A 314 5.08 -3.55 10.96
CA GLU A 314 6.19 -4.15 10.20
C GLU A 314 7.33 -4.64 11.08
N GLY A 315 7.54 -3.99 12.22
CA GLY A 315 8.46 -4.42 13.27
C GLY A 315 8.09 -5.80 13.82
N GLY A 316 6.79 -6.09 13.94
CA GLY A 316 6.26 -7.41 14.29
C GLY A 316 6.70 -8.49 13.30
N HIS A 317 6.55 -8.26 12.00
CA HIS A 317 7.05 -9.17 10.96
C HIS A 317 8.56 -9.36 11.05
N VAL A 318 9.34 -8.28 11.20
CA VAL A 318 10.80 -8.33 11.30
C VAL A 318 11.27 -9.14 12.51
N LEU A 319 10.61 -8.96 13.66
CA LEU A 319 10.92 -9.71 14.89
C LEU A 319 10.59 -11.20 14.72
N ALA A 320 9.43 -11.53 14.18
CA ALA A 320 9.05 -12.92 13.92
C ALA A 320 9.99 -13.60 12.93
N MET A 321 10.36 -12.92 11.84
CA MET A 321 11.34 -13.42 10.88
C MET A 321 12.69 -13.73 11.56
N LYS A 322 13.22 -12.81 12.38
CA LYS A 322 14.45 -13.05 13.14
C LYS A 322 14.32 -14.22 14.11
N TRP A 323 13.19 -14.32 14.82
CA TRP A 323 12.91 -15.41 15.75
C TRP A 323 12.95 -16.77 15.05
N PHE A 324 12.33 -16.88 13.88
CA PHE A 324 12.32 -18.12 13.09
C PHE A 324 13.60 -18.34 12.27
N GLY A 325 14.66 -17.57 12.49
CA GLY A 325 15.95 -17.75 11.83
C GLY A 325 15.96 -17.39 10.35
N TYR A 326 15.04 -16.53 9.89
CA TYR A 326 15.13 -15.94 8.56
C TYR A 326 16.37 -15.05 8.46
N ARG A 327 16.97 -15.06 7.28
CA ARG A 327 18.19 -14.30 6.98
C ARG A 327 17.85 -13.08 6.13
N ASP A 328 18.73 -12.09 6.17
CA ASP A 328 18.65 -10.86 5.38
C ASP A 328 17.34 -10.10 5.56
N VAL A 329 16.86 -10.05 6.79
CA VAL A 329 15.66 -9.30 7.15
C VAL A 329 15.90 -7.82 6.87
N THR A 330 15.12 -7.26 5.95
CA THR A 330 15.19 -5.86 5.54
C THR A 330 13.80 -5.27 5.48
N MET A 331 13.69 -3.99 5.87
CA MET A 331 12.45 -3.24 5.83
C MET A 331 12.64 -2.07 4.86
N LEU A 332 11.69 -1.88 3.95
CA LEU A 332 11.67 -0.79 2.99
C LEU A 332 10.31 -0.12 3.03
N PHE A 333 10.26 1.21 2.91
CA PHE A 333 9.01 1.93 2.77
C PHE A 333 8.64 2.02 1.29
N ILE A 334 7.50 1.46 0.92
CA ILE A 334 6.96 1.56 -0.42
C ILE A 334 5.96 2.71 -0.41
N PRO A 335 6.19 3.79 -1.18
CA PRO A 335 5.23 4.87 -1.24
C PRO A 335 3.85 4.31 -1.63
N PHE A 336 2.79 4.82 -1.00
CA PHE A 336 1.39 4.38 -1.18
C PHE A 336 1.01 2.97 -0.65
N LEU A 337 1.95 2.01 -0.53
CA LEU A 337 1.62 0.66 -0.05
C LEU A 337 1.92 0.40 1.44
N GLY A 338 2.76 1.21 2.07
CA GLY A 338 3.17 1.03 3.47
C GLY A 338 4.65 0.69 3.58
N ALA A 339 5.05 0.00 4.64
CA ALA A 339 6.37 -0.61 4.69
C ALA A 339 6.26 -2.10 4.32
N LEU A 340 7.36 -2.67 3.86
CA LEU A 340 7.46 -4.06 3.47
C LEU A 340 8.68 -4.66 4.14
N ALA A 341 8.46 -5.57 5.07
CA ALA A 341 9.49 -6.46 5.59
C ALA A 341 9.73 -7.63 4.62
N THR A 342 10.98 -7.83 4.22
CA THR A 342 11.40 -8.96 3.38
C THR A 342 12.53 -9.73 4.05
N ALA A 343 12.51 -11.06 3.91
CA ALA A 343 13.59 -11.93 4.37
C ALA A 343 13.62 -13.23 3.56
N ARG A 344 14.70 -14.00 3.70
CA ARG A 344 14.83 -15.34 3.08
C ARG A 344 14.91 -16.44 4.11
N LYS A 345 14.19 -17.52 3.82
CA LYS A 345 14.36 -18.83 4.42
C LYS A 345 13.89 -19.87 3.43
N ASP A 346 14.83 -20.62 2.84
CA ASP A 346 14.52 -21.62 1.80
C ASP A 346 13.79 -22.83 2.36
N ASN A 347 13.78 -22.96 3.69
CA ASN A 347 13.15 -24.06 4.40
C ASN A 347 12.02 -23.63 5.36
N ALA A 348 11.32 -22.53 5.06
CA ALA A 348 10.19 -22.05 5.86
C ALA A 348 9.06 -23.09 5.95
N SER A 349 8.57 -23.38 7.16
CA SER A 349 7.40 -24.24 7.35
C SER A 349 6.09 -23.45 7.16
N LEU A 350 4.97 -24.15 6.92
CA LEU A 350 3.64 -23.53 6.85
C LEU A 350 3.33 -22.72 8.12
N THR A 351 3.61 -23.30 9.29
CA THR A 351 3.41 -22.67 10.60
C THR A 351 4.20 -21.38 10.74
N GLU A 352 5.47 -21.37 10.32
CA GLU A 352 6.30 -20.17 10.37
C GLU A 352 5.75 -19.05 9.49
N LYS A 353 5.32 -19.37 8.26
CA LYS A 353 4.73 -18.39 7.35
C LYS A 353 3.47 -17.76 7.96
N VAL A 354 2.56 -18.57 8.50
CA VAL A 354 1.33 -18.07 9.13
C VAL A 354 1.63 -17.21 10.35
N TRP A 355 2.53 -17.63 11.24
CA TRP A 355 2.89 -16.82 12.40
C TRP A 355 3.56 -15.50 12.02
N ILE A 356 4.40 -15.49 10.99
CA ILE A 356 5.00 -14.25 10.49
C ILE A 356 3.93 -13.31 9.96
N SER A 357 2.97 -13.80 9.15
CA SER A 357 1.87 -12.98 8.66
C SER A 357 0.97 -12.45 9.79
N LEU A 358 0.77 -13.20 10.87
CA LEU A 358 0.00 -12.72 12.03
C LEU A 358 0.78 -11.78 12.94
N ALA A 359 2.11 -11.87 12.98
CA ALA A 359 2.95 -11.10 13.90
C ALA A 359 2.92 -9.58 13.66
N GLY A 360 2.57 -9.14 12.46
CA GLY A 360 2.34 -7.72 12.17
C GLY A 360 1.01 -7.22 12.76
N PRO A 361 -0.14 -7.77 12.33
CA PRO A 361 -1.45 -7.24 12.74
C PRO A 361 -1.81 -7.53 14.20
N LEU A 362 -1.49 -8.70 14.74
CA LEU A 362 -2.03 -9.14 16.03
C LEU A 362 -1.63 -8.23 17.21
N PRO A 363 -0.34 -7.87 17.39
CA PRO A 363 0.07 -7.03 18.52
C PRO A 363 -0.58 -5.66 18.49
N GLY A 364 -0.67 -5.04 17.30
CA GLY A 364 -1.28 -3.74 17.14
C GLY A 364 -2.77 -3.76 17.44
N LEU A 365 -3.45 -4.83 17.05
CA LEU A 365 -4.88 -5.01 17.34
C LEU A 365 -5.13 -5.24 18.84
N ILE A 366 -4.30 -6.04 19.51
CA ILE A 366 -4.39 -6.28 20.97
C ILE A 366 -4.21 -4.96 21.73
N ILE A 367 -3.16 -4.19 21.42
CA ILE A 367 -2.88 -2.92 22.07
C ILE A 367 -3.98 -1.90 21.77
N GLY A 368 -4.40 -1.76 20.51
CA GLY A 368 -5.46 -0.85 20.11
C GLY A 368 -6.77 -1.16 20.83
N THR A 369 -7.18 -2.42 20.87
CA THR A 369 -8.39 -2.84 21.58
C THR A 369 -8.27 -2.61 23.10
N GLY A 370 -7.12 -2.91 23.69
CA GLY A 370 -6.86 -2.65 25.11
C GLY A 370 -6.93 -1.16 25.48
N LEU A 371 -6.33 -0.29 24.65
CA LEU A 371 -6.45 1.16 24.79
C LEU A 371 -7.90 1.60 24.65
N ALA A 372 -8.64 1.07 23.68
CA ALA A 372 -10.04 1.44 23.51
C ALA A 372 -10.90 1.08 24.73
N ILE A 373 -10.69 -0.11 25.29
CA ILE A 373 -11.38 -0.54 26.52
C ILE A 373 -11.00 0.38 27.70
N ALA A 374 -9.71 0.69 27.85
CA ALA A 374 -9.21 1.49 28.96
C ALA A 374 -9.70 2.96 28.92
N PHE A 375 -9.83 3.54 27.72
CA PHE A 375 -10.06 4.98 27.56
C PHE A 375 -11.45 5.37 27.03
N PHE A 376 -12.20 4.45 26.42
CA PHE A 376 -13.50 4.76 25.79
C PHE A 376 -14.70 4.00 26.37
N ASN A 377 -14.51 3.09 27.33
CA ASN A 377 -15.59 2.27 27.89
C ASN A 377 -16.09 2.73 29.28
N VAL A 378 -15.88 4.01 29.64
CA VAL A 378 -16.19 4.52 30.98
C VAL A 378 -17.43 5.42 30.94
N ASP A 379 -18.55 4.87 31.39
CA ASP A 379 -19.81 5.57 31.68
C ASP A 379 -19.80 6.29 33.06
N HIS A 380 -18.68 6.37 33.77
CA HIS A 380 -18.61 7.00 35.11
C HIS A 380 -17.53 8.08 35.21
N GLY A 381 -17.96 9.26 35.66
CA GLY A 381 -17.16 10.48 35.67
C GLY A 381 -15.80 10.33 36.35
N ILE A 382 -14.74 10.42 35.54
CA ILE A 382 -13.46 10.99 35.93
C ILE A 382 -13.10 11.98 34.80
N SER A 383 -13.45 13.24 35.04
CA SER A 383 -13.16 14.38 34.19
C SER A 383 -11.66 14.70 34.23
N GLY A 384 -10.85 13.91 33.54
CA GLY A 384 -9.39 14.10 33.49
C GLY A 384 -8.71 13.81 32.15
N PHE A 385 -9.19 12.87 31.34
CA PHE A 385 -8.43 12.41 30.15
C PHE A 385 -9.23 12.28 28.85
N ALA A 386 -10.50 12.69 28.83
CA ALA A 386 -11.40 12.57 27.67
C ALA A 386 -11.12 13.55 26.51
N ASN A 387 -10.02 14.30 26.53
CA ASN A 387 -9.70 15.33 25.53
C ASN A 387 -8.39 15.10 24.76
N ASP A 388 -7.66 14.01 25.02
CA ASP A 388 -6.40 13.75 24.31
C ASP A 388 -6.67 13.13 22.93
N SER A 389 -6.95 14.03 21.98
CA SER A 389 -7.21 13.75 20.55
C SER A 389 -6.22 12.73 19.95
N TRP A 390 -4.95 12.78 20.36
CA TRP A 390 -3.91 11.90 19.84
C TRP A 390 -4.04 10.43 20.28
N ILE A 391 -4.52 10.14 21.50
CA ILE A 391 -4.75 8.76 21.99
C ILE A 391 -5.88 8.14 21.18
N HIS A 392 -6.95 8.91 20.94
CA HIS A 392 -8.03 8.47 20.07
C HIS A 392 -7.51 8.18 18.65
N THR A 393 -6.75 9.08 18.03
CA THR A 393 -6.15 8.82 16.71
C THR A 393 -5.26 7.58 16.72
N LEU A 394 -4.43 7.39 17.74
CA LEU A 394 -3.54 6.23 17.87
C LEU A 394 -4.34 4.92 17.99
N THR A 395 -5.32 4.88 18.89
CA THR A 395 -6.14 3.70 19.14
C THR A 395 -6.90 3.26 17.89
N PHE A 396 -7.56 4.18 17.20
CA PHE A 396 -8.31 3.85 16.00
C PHE A 396 -7.40 3.51 14.82
N THR A 397 -6.21 4.11 14.73
CA THR A 397 -5.22 3.73 13.71
C THR A 397 -4.68 2.33 13.97
N LEU A 398 -4.37 1.98 15.22
CA LEU A 398 -3.97 0.63 15.62
C LEU A 398 -5.04 -0.41 15.29
N ILE A 399 -6.31 -0.15 15.61
CA ILE A 399 -7.39 -1.08 15.29
C ILE A 399 -7.59 -1.16 13.77
N GLY A 400 -7.76 -0.01 13.11
CA GLY A 400 -8.12 0.09 11.69
C GLY A 400 -7.08 -0.50 10.76
N LEU A 401 -5.80 -0.12 10.90
CA LEU A 401 -4.72 -0.61 10.04
C LEU A 401 -4.52 -2.12 10.20
N ASN A 402 -4.49 -2.61 11.43
CA ASN A 402 -4.22 -4.02 11.70
C ASN A 402 -5.42 -4.92 11.36
N LEU A 403 -6.66 -4.48 11.61
CA LEU A 403 -7.85 -5.22 11.20
C LEU A 403 -8.00 -5.25 9.68
N PHE A 404 -7.66 -4.14 8.99
CA PHE A 404 -7.62 -4.10 7.54
C PHE A 404 -6.62 -5.13 7.00
N ASN A 405 -5.38 -5.15 7.49
CA ASN A 405 -4.37 -6.14 7.06
C ASN A 405 -4.75 -7.59 7.39
N LEU A 406 -5.61 -7.82 8.39
CA LEU A 406 -6.10 -9.16 8.73
C LEU A 406 -7.26 -9.62 7.85
N LEU A 407 -7.82 -8.80 6.97
CA LEU A 407 -8.90 -9.21 6.08
C LEU A 407 -8.45 -10.36 5.17
N PRO A 408 -9.34 -11.32 4.86
CA PRO A 408 -9.05 -12.41 3.92
C PRO A 408 -9.12 -11.89 2.47
N VAL A 409 -8.27 -10.93 2.13
CA VAL A 409 -8.14 -10.35 0.79
C VAL A 409 -6.66 -10.30 0.42
N TYR A 410 -6.25 -10.99 -0.64
CA TYR A 410 -4.87 -10.92 -1.13
C TYR A 410 -4.57 -9.51 -1.67
N PRO A 411 -3.44 -8.86 -1.32
CA PRO A 411 -2.21 -9.42 -0.75
C PRO A 411 -2.02 -9.11 0.74
N LEU A 412 -3.07 -8.68 1.44
CA LEU A 412 -3.03 -8.37 2.87
C LEU A 412 -2.61 -9.62 3.66
N ASP A 413 -2.09 -9.44 4.87
CA ASP A 413 -1.57 -10.55 5.69
C ASP A 413 -2.61 -11.64 5.90
N GLY A 414 -3.85 -11.28 6.25
CA GLY A 414 -4.95 -12.22 6.38
C GLY A 414 -5.28 -12.94 5.08
N GLY A 415 -5.12 -12.26 3.94
CA GLY A 415 -5.24 -12.85 2.62
C GLY A 415 -4.12 -13.85 2.30
N GLN A 416 -2.88 -13.56 2.70
CA GLN A 416 -1.77 -14.50 2.57
C GLN A 416 -1.99 -15.74 3.45
N VAL A 417 -2.46 -15.55 4.69
CA VAL A 417 -2.82 -16.65 5.60
C VAL A 417 -3.96 -17.50 5.01
N ALA A 418 -5.00 -16.86 4.48
CA ALA A 418 -6.10 -17.56 3.84
C ALA A 418 -5.66 -18.35 2.60
N ASP A 419 -4.80 -17.79 1.75
CA ASP A 419 -4.21 -18.47 0.59
C ASP A 419 -3.42 -19.72 1.02
N LEU A 420 -2.53 -19.57 2.01
CA LEU A 420 -1.71 -20.65 2.54
C LEU A 420 -2.54 -21.79 3.14
N LEU A 421 -3.60 -21.48 3.88
CA LEU A 421 -4.37 -22.46 4.64
C LEU A 421 -5.48 -23.14 3.81
N LEU A 422 -6.21 -22.35 3.01
CA LEU A 422 -7.43 -22.79 2.34
C LEU A 422 -7.23 -23.11 0.87
N PHE A 423 -6.35 -22.38 0.18
CA PHE A 423 -6.28 -22.42 -1.28
C PHE A 423 -5.00 -23.03 -1.85
N SER A 424 -3.90 -23.09 -1.10
CA SER A 424 -2.62 -23.69 -1.53
C SER A 424 -2.72 -25.16 -1.94
N SER A 425 -3.73 -25.87 -1.46
CA SER A 425 -4.01 -27.27 -1.83
C SER A 425 -4.41 -27.41 -3.30
N ASN A 426 -5.19 -26.45 -3.83
CA ASN A 426 -5.65 -26.41 -5.21
C ASN A 426 -5.14 -25.14 -5.91
N PRO A 427 -4.17 -25.28 -6.85
CA PRO A 427 -3.49 -24.12 -7.41
C PRO A 427 -4.40 -23.15 -8.18
N TYR A 428 -5.48 -23.64 -8.80
CA TYR A 428 -6.43 -22.77 -9.52
C TYR A 428 -7.35 -21.99 -8.57
N LEU A 429 -7.68 -22.55 -7.42
CA LEU A 429 -8.44 -21.84 -6.37
C LEU A 429 -7.61 -20.68 -5.80
N SER A 430 -6.30 -20.86 -5.60
CA SER A 430 -5.40 -19.76 -5.20
C SER A 430 -5.42 -18.62 -6.23
N VAL A 431 -5.37 -18.94 -7.53
CA VAL A 431 -5.44 -17.93 -8.60
C VAL A 431 -6.79 -17.22 -8.62
N LEU A 432 -7.89 -17.97 -8.48
CA LEU A 432 -9.24 -17.40 -8.40
C LEU A 432 -9.35 -16.44 -7.21
N TYR A 433 -8.85 -16.84 -6.05
CA TYR A 433 -8.85 -16.04 -4.84
C TYR A 433 -8.10 -14.70 -5.01
N LYS A 434 -6.90 -14.74 -5.61
CA LYS A 434 -6.14 -13.52 -5.97
C LYS A 434 -6.91 -12.64 -6.95
N SER A 435 -7.57 -13.24 -7.94
CA SER A 435 -8.37 -12.52 -8.94
C SER A 435 -9.61 -11.85 -8.34
N LEU A 436 -10.26 -12.48 -7.37
CA LEU A 436 -11.35 -11.88 -6.61
C LEU A 436 -10.86 -10.68 -5.78
N GLY A 437 -9.66 -10.77 -5.20
CA GLY A 437 -9.00 -9.65 -4.53
C GLY A 437 -8.80 -8.45 -5.47
N VAL A 438 -8.33 -8.67 -6.70
CA VAL A 438 -8.24 -7.63 -7.73
C VAL A 438 -9.60 -6.98 -7.99
N GLY A 439 -10.64 -7.79 -8.23
CA GLY A 439 -12.00 -7.29 -8.48
C GLY A 439 -12.54 -6.43 -7.34
N LEU A 440 -12.32 -6.85 -6.09
CA LEU A 440 -12.71 -6.10 -4.90
C LEU A 440 -11.99 -4.75 -4.83
N PHE A 441 -10.68 -4.73 -5.01
CA PHE A 441 -9.90 -3.48 -4.99
C PHE A 441 -10.25 -2.54 -6.16
N ILE A 442 -10.64 -3.06 -7.32
CA ILE A 442 -11.19 -2.24 -8.41
C ILE A 442 -12.49 -1.56 -7.97
N LEU A 443 -13.43 -2.33 -7.39
CA LEU A 443 -14.72 -1.80 -6.95
C LEU A 443 -14.56 -0.71 -5.86
N ILE A 444 -13.68 -0.93 -4.89
CA ILE A 444 -13.32 0.08 -3.89
C ILE A 444 -12.61 1.26 -4.56
N GLY A 445 -11.71 0.96 -5.50
CA GLY A 445 -10.93 1.89 -6.29
C GLY A 445 -11.75 2.90 -7.11
N LEU A 446 -12.97 2.53 -7.52
CA LEU A 446 -13.90 3.44 -8.21
C LEU A 446 -14.28 4.65 -7.35
N LYS A 447 -14.30 4.51 -6.03
CA LYS A 447 -14.54 5.62 -5.09
C LYS A 447 -13.26 6.18 -4.49
N GLN A 448 -12.21 5.37 -4.39
CA GLN A 448 -10.95 5.71 -3.73
C GLN A 448 -9.76 5.29 -4.61
N PRO A 449 -9.28 6.18 -5.51
CA PRO A 449 -8.33 5.84 -6.57
C PRO A 449 -7.03 5.16 -6.11
N LEU A 450 -6.62 5.36 -4.86
CA LEU A 450 -5.47 4.67 -4.26
C LEU A 450 -5.58 3.14 -4.36
N PHE A 451 -6.78 2.57 -4.18
CA PHE A 451 -6.98 1.13 -4.26
C PHE A 451 -6.89 0.57 -5.68
N LEU A 452 -6.98 1.42 -6.72
CA LEU A 452 -6.69 1.00 -8.10
C LEU A 452 -5.21 0.66 -8.28
N ALA A 453 -4.30 1.31 -7.53
CA ALA A 453 -2.88 0.97 -7.53
C ALA A 453 -2.65 -0.42 -6.92
N PHE A 454 -3.33 -0.74 -5.83
CA PHE A 454 -3.32 -2.10 -5.24
C PHE A 454 -3.86 -3.13 -6.24
N ALA A 455 -5.03 -2.87 -6.84
CA ALA A 455 -5.60 -3.75 -7.85
C ALA A 455 -4.63 -4.00 -9.02
N PHE A 456 -4.01 -2.94 -9.54
CA PHE A 456 -3.04 -3.03 -10.63
C PHE A 456 -1.86 -3.93 -10.25
N LEU A 457 -1.21 -3.69 -9.10
CA LEU A 457 -0.06 -4.46 -8.66
C LEU A 457 -0.38 -5.94 -8.44
N ILE A 458 -1.54 -6.25 -7.85
CA ILE A 458 -1.97 -7.65 -7.66
C ILE A 458 -2.24 -8.30 -9.02
N ALA A 459 -2.90 -7.58 -9.94
CA ALA A 459 -3.18 -8.07 -11.28
C ALA A 459 -1.89 -8.44 -12.04
N LEU A 460 -0.77 -7.77 -11.75
CA LEU A 460 0.53 -8.13 -12.33
C LEU A 460 1.00 -9.54 -11.96
N SER A 461 0.59 -10.05 -10.78
CA SER A 461 1.00 -11.37 -10.27
C SER A 461 0.11 -12.53 -10.74
N VAL A 462 -1.11 -12.24 -11.23
CA VAL A 462 -2.11 -13.25 -11.60
C VAL A 462 -1.64 -14.13 -12.77
N PRO A 463 -1.07 -13.61 -13.88
CA PRO A 463 -0.60 -14.44 -14.98
C PRO A 463 0.50 -15.43 -14.56
N HIS A 464 1.42 -15.01 -13.70
CA HIS A 464 2.46 -15.89 -13.17
C HIS A 464 1.85 -17.00 -12.29
N SER A 465 0.96 -16.62 -11.37
CA SER A 465 0.26 -17.57 -10.50
C SER A 465 -0.51 -18.63 -11.31
N PHE A 466 -1.14 -18.22 -12.41
CA PHE A 466 -1.84 -19.14 -13.31
C PHE A 466 -0.91 -20.12 -14.04
N ARG A 467 0.28 -19.67 -14.45
CA ARG A 467 1.30 -20.55 -15.06
C ARG A 467 1.82 -21.59 -14.06
N VAL A 468 2.12 -21.16 -12.83
CA VAL A 468 2.51 -22.06 -11.73
C VAL A 468 1.41 -23.08 -11.49
N ALA A 469 0.16 -22.64 -11.38
CA ALA A 469 -0.99 -23.51 -11.16
C ALA A 469 -1.19 -24.57 -12.26
N ARG A 470 -1.04 -24.14 -13.52
CA ARG A 470 -1.15 -25.04 -14.68
C ARG A 470 -0.06 -26.11 -14.68
N LEU A 471 1.19 -25.72 -14.46
CA LEU A 471 2.31 -26.67 -14.44
C LEU A 471 2.20 -27.62 -13.24
N GLN A 472 1.84 -27.11 -12.07
CA GLN A 472 1.65 -27.93 -10.88
C GLN A 472 0.57 -28.99 -11.08
N LYS A 473 -0.56 -28.66 -11.71
CA LYS A 473 -1.61 -29.65 -12.00
C LYS A 473 -1.11 -30.77 -12.91
N ARG A 474 -0.34 -30.44 -13.96
CA ARG A 474 0.30 -31.45 -14.83
C ARG A 474 1.24 -32.36 -14.06
N LEU A 475 2.08 -31.78 -13.18
CA LEU A 475 2.98 -32.56 -12.34
C LEU A 475 2.20 -33.48 -11.38
N GLN A 476 1.12 -32.98 -10.77
CA GLN A 476 0.27 -33.81 -9.91
C GLN A 476 -0.35 -34.99 -10.66
N GLU A 477 -0.80 -34.80 -11.90
CA GLU A 477 -1.32 -35.88 -12.76
C GLU A 477 -0.22 -36.93 -13.06
N ASN A 478 1.00 -36.48 -13.37
CA ASN A 478 2.13 -37.38 -13.65
C ASN A 478 2.60 -38.16 -12.40
N PHE A 479 2.53 -37.55 -11.21
CA PHE A 479 2.99 -38.14 -9.96
C PHE A 479 1.98 -39.11 -9.31
N GLN A 480 0.76 -39.25 -9.83
CA GLN A 480 -0.22 -40.21 -9.28
C GLN A 480 0.29 -41.65 -9.30
N ASN A 481 1.18 -41.99 -10.24
CA ASN A 481 1.74 -43.33 -10.39
C ASN A 481 3.10 -43.52 -9.72
N ASN A 482 3.88 -42.45 -9.53
CA ASN A 482 5.21 -42.50 -8.92
C ASN A 482 5.59 -41.13 -8.33
N PRO A 483 5.30 -40.87 -7.04
CA PRO A 483 5.65 -39.60 -6.42
C PRO A 483 7.16 -39.51 -6.16
N PRO A 484 7.83 -38.39 -6.51
CA PRO A 484 9.24 -38.22 -6.22
C PRO A 484 9.45 -38.19 -4.70
N THR A 485 10.37 -39.02 -4.21
CA THR A 485 10.62 -39.15 -2.75
C THR A 485 11.66 -38.14 -2.30
N GLU A 486 12.56 -37.75 -3.20
CA GLU A 486 13.66 -36.84 -2.92
C GLU A 486 13.57 -35.52 -3.70
N ARG A 487 14.13 -34.46 -3.09
CA ARG A 487 14.16 -33.11 -3.68
C ARG A 487 14.83 -33.04 -5.06
N PRO A 488 15.96 -33.72 -5.34
CA PRO A 488 16.60 -33.69 -6.64
C PRO A 488 15.71 -34.26 -7.76
N GLU A 489 15.01 -35.36 -7.48
CA GLU A 489 14.07 -35.97 -8.42
C GLU A 489 12.92 -35.02 -8.75
N LEU A 490 12.34 -34.37 -7.74
CA LEU A 490 11.27 -33.39 -7.94
C LEU A 490 11.73 -32.22 -8.82
N ILE A 491 12.93 -31.70 -8.58
CA ILE A 491 13.52 -30.62 -9.40
C ILE A 491 13.66 -31.08 -10.86
N ARG A 492 14.17 -32.30 -11.08
CA ARG A 492 14.32 -32.87 -12.42
C ARG A 492 12.98 -32.90 -13.18
N HIS A 493 11.94 -33.48 -12.57
CA HIS A 493 10.61 -33.55 -13.18
C HIS A 493 9.99 -32.17 -13.46
N ILE A 494 10.23 -31.18 -12.59
CA ILE A 494 9.80 -29.80 -12.81
C ILE A 494 10.45 -29.26 -14.09
N PHE A 495 11.77 -29.40 -14.24
CA PHE A 495 12.50 -28.88 -15.39
C PHE A 495 12.22 -29.64 -16.70
N GLU A 496 12.00 -30.96 -16.64
CA GLU A 496 11.53 -31.74 -17.79
C GLU A 496 10.21 -31.18 -18.34
N ASN A 497 9.27 -30.82 -17.46
CA ASN A 497 8.01 -30.22 -17.90
C ASN A 497 8.15 -28.76 -18.35
N LEU A 498 9.13 -28.01 -17.80
CA LEU A 498 9.46 -26.65 -18.25
C LEU A 498 10.15 -26.62 -19.62
N GLN A 499 10.76 -27.73 -20.05
CA GLN A 499 11.28 -27.90 -21.41
C GLN A 499 10.20 -28.23 -22.45
N GLN A 500 8.96 -28.49 -22.03
CA GLN A 500 7.84 -28.76 -22.94
C GLN A 500 7.04 -27.48 -23.25
N PRO A 501 6.36 -27.40 -24.42
CA PRO A 501 5.47 -26.29 -24.73
C PRO A 501 4.34 -26.09 -23.69
N PRO A 502 3.97 -24.84 -23.36
CA PRO A 502 4.47 -23.57 -23.91
C PRO A 502 5.69 -22.98 -23.17
N TYR A 503 6.23 -23.67 -22.16
CA TYR A 503 7.26 -23.16 -21.24
C TYR A 503 8.67 -23.22 -21.83
N ASN A 504 8.89 -24.06 -22.83
CA ASN A 504 10.17 -24.25 -23.49
C ASN A 504 10.80 -22.95 -24.03
N ARG A 505 9.98 -21.97 -24.41
CA ARG A 505 10.40 -20.65 -24.89
C ARG A 505 10.73 -19.64 -23.78
N PHE A 506 10.50 -19.98 -22.52
CA PHE A 506 10.72 -19.08 -21.41
C PHE A 506 12.21 -18.98 -21.07
N ALA A 507 12.65 -17.77 -20.72
CA ALA A 507 13.98 -17.58 -20.19
C ALA A 507 14.17 -18.31 -18.85
N PHE A 508 15.40 -18.73 -18.55
CA PHE A 508 15.73 -19.43 -17.30
C PHE A 508 15.22 -18.70 -16.04
N ALA A 509 15.28 -17.37 -16.01
CA ALA A 509 14.75 -16.56 -14.90
C ALA A 509 13.23 -16.76 -14.67
N GLN A 510 12.46 -16.93 -15.75
CA GLN A 510 11.02 -17.22 -15.64
C GLN A 510 10.77 -18.66 -15.21
N LYS A 511 11.53 -19.61 -15.77
CA LYS A 511 11.47 -21.03 -15.41
C LYS A 511 11.82 -21.27 -13.94
N SER A 512 12.90 -20.68 -13.46
CA SER A 512 13.34 -20.75 -12.04
C SER A 512 12.30 -20.15 -11.08
N LEU A 513 11.67 -19.02 -11.43
CA LEU A 513 10.58 -18.44 -10.64
C LEU A 513 9.39 -19.42 -10.51
N ILE A 514 9.00 -20.05 -11.62
CA ILE A 514 7.94 -21.07 -11.65
C ILE A 514 8.35 -22.30 -10.82
N ALA A 515 9.56 -22.81 -11.01
CA ALA A 515 10.09 -23.97 -10.30
C ALA A 515 10.13 -23.74 -8.79
N LYS A 516 10.59 -22.56 -8.36
CA LYS A 516 10.59 -22.16 -6.95
C LYS A 516 9.17 -22.13 -6.37
N GLY A 517 8.22 -21.53 -7.08
CA GLY A 517 6.82 -21.50 -6.65
C GLY A 517 6.22 -22.91 -6.46
N ILE A 518 6.59 -23.86 -7.33
CA ILE A 518 6.15 -25.27 -7.18
C ILE A 518 6.77 -25.92 -5.94
N LEU A 519 8.07 -25.72 -5.69
CA LEU A 519 8.74 -26.25 -4.50
C LEU A 519 8.11 -25.71 -3.21
N ASP A 520 7.80 -24.41 -3.17
CA ASP A 520 7.14 -23.78 -2.03
C ASP A 520 5.78 -24.41 -1.74
N ILE A 521 4.95 -24.64 -2.77
CA ILE A 521 3.63 -25.24 -2.59
C ILE A 521 3.73 -26.71 -2.15
N GLN A 522 4.69 -27.47 -2.69
CA GLN A 522 4.89 -28.87 -2.27
C GLN A 522 5.28 -28.96 -0.79
N ARG A 523 6.11 -28.03 -0.32
CA ARG A 523 6.49 -27.92 1.09
C ARG A 523 5.32 -27.53 1.99
N GLU A 524 4.41 -26.68 1.52
CA GLU A 524 3.20 -26.32 2.26
C GLU A 524 2.21 -27.48 2.33
N LYS A 525 2.13 -28.32 1.29
CA LYS A 525 1.30 -29.52 1.25
C LYS A 525 1.77 -30.63 2.19
N SER A 526 3.06 -30.71 2.51
CA SER A 526 3.57 -31.72 3.44
C SER A 526 3.17 -31.47 4.90
N ALA A 527 2.64 -30.29 5.24
CA ALA A 527 2.11 -30.02 6.58
C ALA A 527 0.87 -30.88 6.88
N HIS A 528 0.83 -31.48 8.06
CA HIS A 528 -0.28 -32.32 8.48
C HIS A 528 -1.63 -31.57 8.54
N TRP A 529 -2.73 -32.26 8.25
CA TRP A 529 -4.08 -31.67 8.20
C TRP A 529 -4.51 -31.02 9.53
N TYR A 530 -4.14 -31.60 10.67
CA TYR A 530 -4.45 -31.03 11.99
C TYR A 530 -3.68 -29.72 12.25
N THR A 531 -2.48 -29.56 11.68
CA THR A 531 -1.72 -28.31 11.75
C THR A 531 -2.46 -27.21 10.99
N ARG A 532 -2.97 -27.52 9.79
CA ARG A 532 -3.79 -26.59 9.01
C ARG A 532 -5.06 -26.18 9.76
N LEU A 533 -5.77 -27.13 10.37
CA LEU A 533 -6.97 -26.82 11.16
C LEU A 533 -6.65 -25.93 12.37
N GLY A 534 -5.60 -26.24 13.12
CA GLY A 534 -5.18 -25.42 14.27
C GLY A 534 -4.84 -23.99 13.86
N LEU A 535 -4.07 -23.81 12.78
CA LEU A 535 -3.73 -22.49 12.25
C LEU A 535 -4.95 -21.74 11.72
N SER A 536 -5.88 -22.43 11.04
CA SER A 536 -7.14 -21.83 10.59
C SER A 536 -7.99 -21.37 11.76
N ALA A 537 -8.08 -22.14 12.84
CA ALA A 537 -8.80 -21.74 14.04
C ALA A 537 -8.17 -20.48 14.67
N ILE A 538 -6.85 -20.43 14.78
CA ILE A 538 -6.13 -19.24 15.28
C ILE A 538 -6.43 -18.01 14.42
N TYR A 539 -6.38 -18.15 13.09
CA TYR A 539 -6.68 -17.06 12.18
C TYR A 539 -8.13 -16.57 12.30
N ILE A 540 -9.10 -17.49 12.35
CA ILE A 540 -10.53 -17.15 12.51
C ILE A 540 -10.77 -16.44 13.84
N ILE A 541 -10.20 -16.95 14.94
CA ILE A 541 -10.31 -16.33 16.26
C ILE A 541 -9.69 -14.93 16.23
N SER A 542 -8.55 -14.76 15.57
CA SER A 542 -7.88 -13.45 15.43
C SER A 542 -8.74 -12.46 14.65
N LEU A 543 -9.32 -12.89 13.53
CA LEU A 543 -10.16 -12.07 12.67
C LEU A 543 -11.48 -11.68 13.35
N ILE A 544 -12.21 -12.66 13.88
CA ILE A 544 -13.50 -12.44 14.55
C ILE A 544 -13.29 -11.67 15.85
N GLY A 545 -12.32 -12.08 16.68
CA GLY A 545 -11.97 -11.40 17.92
C GLY A 545 -11.55 -9.97 17.67
N GLY A 546 -10.75 -9.72 16.62
CA GLY A 546 -10.35 -8.38 16.24
C GLY A 546 -11.49 -7.52 15.68
N ALA A 547 -12.40 -8.11 14.90
CA ALA A 547 -13.57 -7.41 14.39
C ALA A 547 -14.57 -7.06 15.52
N ILE A 548 -14.85 -8.01 16.42
CA ILE A 548 -15.74 -7.78 17.57
C ILE A 548 -15.11 -6.76 18.53
N GLY A 549 -13.82 -6.92 18.86
CA GLY A 549 -13.11 -5.99 19.73
C GLY A 549 -13.03 -4.58 19.13
N GLY A 550 -12.74 -4.48 17.83
CA GLY A 550 -12.75 -3.22 17.11
C GLY A 550 -14.14 -2.57 17.02
N LEU A 551 -15.19 -3.35 16.73
CA LEU A 551 -16.56 -2.83 16.71
C LEU A 551 -17.05 -2.39 18.09
N TYR A 552 -16.68 -3.11 19.15
CA TYR A 552 -16.96 -2.73 20.53
C TYR A 552 -16.23 -1.45 20.94
N ALA A 553 -14.98 -1.29 20.50
CA ALA A 553 -14.20 -0.07 20.69
C ALA A 553 -14.82 1.17 20.02
N ILE A 554 -15.40 0.99 18.82
CA ILE A 554 -16.03 2.09 18.06
C ILE A 554 -17.46 2.37 18.57
N PHE A 555 -18.20 1.31 18.93
CA PHE A 555 -19.59 1.38 19.38
C PHE A 555 -19.78 0.49 20.63
N PRO A 556 -19.51 1.00 21.84
CA PRO A 556 -19.61 0.22 23.07
C PRO A 556 -21.06 -0.16 23.45
N ASN A 557 -22.07 0.38 22.74
CA ASN A 557 -23.48 0.08 22.98
C ASN A 557 -23.99 -1.05 22.03
N PRO A 558 -24.39 -2.22 22.56
CA PRO A 558 -24.96 -3.33 21.77
C PRO A 558 -26.21 -2.95 20.96
N GLN A 559 -26.96 -1.92 21.35
CA GLN A 559 -28.11 -1.43 20.60
C GLN A 559 -27.71 -0.78 19.26
N ALA A 560 -26.51 -0.20 19.17
CA ALA A 560 -25.98 0.33 17.92
C ALA A 560 -25.72 -0.78 16.90
N TRP A 561 -25.34 -1.98 17.36
CA TRP A 561 -25.11 -3.14 16.51
C TRP A 561 -26.41 -3.66 15.90
N ALA A 562 -27.51 -3.66 16.68
CA ALA A 562 -28.84 -3.95 16.18
C ALA A 562 -29.27 -2.94 15.10
N GLY A 563 -28.94 -1.66 15.27
CA GLY A 563 -29.14 -0.61 14.27
C GLY A 563 -28.36 -0.86 12.98
N MET A 564 -27.10 -1.28 13.08
CA MET A 564 -26.26 -1.59 11.91
C MET A 564 -26.70 -2.86 11.19
N ALA A 565 -27.07 -3.92 11.92
CA ALA A 565 -27.66 -5.13 11.34
C ALA A 565 -28.97 -4.83 10.61
N LYS A 566 -29.81 -3.94 11.18
CA LYS A 566 -31.03 -3.45 10.56
C LYS A 566 -30.72 -2.64 9.28
N TYR A 567 -29.69 -1.78 9.30
CA TYR A 567 -29.24 -1.03 8.13
C TYR A 567 -28.74 -1.95 6.99
N LEU A 568 -27.94 -2.97 7.32
CA LEU A 568 -27.48 -3.97 6.35
C LEU A 568 -28.65 -4.71 5.68
N SER A 569 -29.75 -4.95 6.40
CA SER A 569 -30.96 -5.59 5.85
C SER A 569 -31.72 -4.74 4.80
N TYR A 570 -31.35 -3.46 4.67
CA TYR A 570 -31.93 -2.52 3.71
C TYR A 570 -31.08 -2.29 2.46
N ILE A 571 -29.84 -2.81 2.43
CA ILE A 571 -28.96 -2.68 1.27
C ILE A 571 -29.61 -3.36 0.06
N GLY A 572 -29.79 -2.60 -1.02
CA GLY A 572 -30.37 -3.07 -2.29
C GLY A 572 -31.90 -3.09 -2.34
N LYS A 573 -32.61 -2.61 -1.30
CA LYS A 573 -34.08 -2.51 -1.31
C LYS A 573 -34.56 -1.11 -1.68
N ASP A 574 -35.70 -1.04 -2.37
CA ASP A 574 -36.37 0.22 -2.68
C ASP A 574 -36.85 0.95 -1.41
N ALA A 575 -36.68 2.27 -1.39
CA ALA A 575 -37.09 3.12 -0.26
C ALA A 575 -38.56 2.94 0.15
N LYS A 576 -39.47 2.68 -0.82
CA LYS A 576 -40.89 2.39 -0.53
C LYS A 576 -41.07 1.09 0.25
N VAL A 577 -40.33 0.05 -0.11
CA VAL A 577 -40.39 -1.27 0.56
C VAL A 577 -39.82 -1.16 1.97
N ILE A 578 -38.74 -0.39 2.15
CA ILE A 578 -38.14 -0.12 3.46
C ILE A 578 -39.14 0.57 4.39
N VAL A 579 -39.76 1.67 3.93
CA VAL A 579 -40.76 2.42 4.70
C VAL A 579 -41.96 1.54 5.07
N GLN A 580 -42.41 0.68 4.15
CA GLN A 580 -43.52 -0.23 4.39
C GLN A 580 -43.18 -1.27 5.47
N GLN A 581 -42.03 -1.94 5.36
CA GLN A 581 -41.58 -2.94 6.34
C GLN A 581 -41.35 -2.32 7.72
N GLU A 582 -40.71 -1.15 7.78
CA GLU A 582 -40.45 -0.47 9.05
C GLU A 582 -41.76 -0.03 9.72
N SER A 583 -42.70 0.52 8.95
CA SER A 583 -43.99 0.95 9.48
C SER A 583 -44.81 -0.23 9.99
N GLN A 584 -44.81 -1.37 9.28
CA GLN A 584 -45.47 -2.61 9.75
C GLN A 584 -44.87 -3.13 11.06
N SER A 585 -43.54 -3.19 11.15
CA SER A 585 -42.85 -3.62 12.38
C SER A 585 -43.16 -2.70 13.57
N ARG A 586 -43.19 -1.38 13.36
CA ARG A 586 -43.59 -0.41 14.38
C ARG A 586 -45.03 -0.62 14.85
N ILE A 587 -45.95 -0.94 13.94
CA ILE A 587 -47.35 -1.26 14.28
C ILE A 587 -47.43 -2.52 15.16
N GLU A 588 -46.70 -3.58 14.81
CA GLU A 588 -46.67 -4.83 15.59
C GLU A 588 -46.08 -4.63 16.99
N GLU A 589 -44.99 -3.87 17.10
CA GLU A 589 -44.41 -3.52 18.40
C GLU A 589 -45.38 -2.71 19.26
N ALA A 590 -45.99 -1.69 18.67
CA ALA A 590 -46.98 -0.88 19.37
C ALA A 590 -48.21 -1.71 19.78
N ASN A 591 -48.66 -2.65 18.94
CA ASN A 591 -49.74 -3.58 19.29
C ASN A 591 -49.39 -4.45 20.51
N ARG A 592 -48.16 -4.98 20.57
CA ARG A 592 -47.69 -5.74 21.75
C ARG A 592 -47.67 -4.87 23.01
N LYS A 593 -47.17 -3.64 22.92
CA LYS A 593 -47.20 -2.68 24.05
C LYS A 593 -48.62 -2.39 24.50
N LEU A 594 -49.55 -2.20 23.58
CA LEU A 594 -50.96 -1.93 23.88
C LEU A 594 -51.70 -3.15 24.43
N GLN A 595 -51.31 -4.37 24.05
CA GLN A 595 -51.82 -5.61 24.67
C GLN A 595 -51.38 -5.71 26.13
N ALA A 596 -50.12 -5.38 26.42
CA ALA A 596 -49.59 -5.39 27.79
C ALA A 596 -50.13 -4.22 28.63
N ASN A 597 -50.27 -3.04 28.04
CA ASN A 597 -50.77 -1.83 28.68
C ASN A 597 -51.68 -1.03 27.73
N PRO A 598 -53.01 -1.22 27.81
CA PRO A 598 -53.97 -0.48 26.97
C PRO A 598 -54.03 1.03 27.23
N LYS A 599 -53.38 1.53 28.29
CA LYS A 599 -53.31 2.97 28.63
C LYS A 599 -51.98 3.61 28.24
N ASP A 600 -51.14 2.91 27.46
CA ASP A 600 -49.86 3.46 26.98
C ASP A 600 -50.08 4.48 25.85
N ALA A 601 -50.08 5.76 26.21
CA ALA A 601 -50.20 6.86 25.27
C ALA A 601 -49.08 6.86 24.22
N LYS A 602 -47.87 6.45 24.59
CA LYS A 602 -46.71 6.45 23.70
C LYS A 602 -46.84 5.37 22.63
N ALA A 603 -47.34 4.18 23.00
CA ALA A 603 -47.61 3.13 22.04
C ALA A 603 -48.69 3.54 21.01
N TYR A 604 -49.73 4.29 21.42
CA TYR A 604 -50.69 4.88 20.48
C TYR A 604 -50.03 5.93 19.54
N GLN A 605 -49.13 6.78 20.04
CA GLN A 605 -48.38 7.72 19.19
C GLN A 605 -47.53 7.01 18.14
N ASP A 606 -46.77 5.99 18.57
CA ASP A 606 -45.86 5.25 17.70
C ASP A 606 -46.65 4.49 16.61
N ARG A 607 -47.80 3.91 16.97
CA ARG A 607 -48.70 3.25 16.02
C ARG A 607 -49.35 4.25 15.05
N SER A 608 -49.80 5.39 15.56
CA SER A 608 -50.36 6.48 14.74
C SER A 608 -49.35 7.00 13.71
N SER A 609 -48.11 7.24 14.13
CA SER A 609 -47.03 7.68 13.23
C SER A 609 -46.71 6.64 12.15
N ALA A 610 -46.73 5.35 12.50
CA ALA A 610 -46.50 4.27 11.53
C ALA A 610 -47.66 4.16 10.52
N TYR A 611 -48.91 4.30 10.96
CA TYR A 611 -50.05 4.38 10.05
C TYR A 611 -49.98 5.61 9.14
N LEU A 612 -49.53 6.75 9.65
CA LEU A 612 -49.32 7.96 8.85
C LEU A 612 -48.28 7.77 7.74
N MET A 613 -47.17 7.09 8.03
CA MET A 613 -46.14 6.72 7.03
C MET A 613 -46.69 5.80 5.94
N LEU A 614 -47.61 4.90 6.30
CA LEU A 614 -48.36 4.06 5.36
C LEU A 614 -49.51 4.80 4.64
N LYS A 615 -49.70 6.09 4.92
CA LYS A 615 -50.84 6.90 4.45
C LYS A 615 -52.20 6.34 4.85
N ASN A 616 -52.25 5.53 5.91
CA ASN A 616 -53.49 5.01 6.47
C ASN A 616 -54.09 6.02 7.47
N LEU A 617 -54.64 7.10 6.92
CA LEU A 617 -55.09 8.27 7.69
C LEU A 617 -56.18 7.99 8.74
N PRO A 618 -57.18 7.10 8.51
CA PRO A 618 -58.23 6.84 9.51
C PRO A 618 -57.69 6.22 10.80
N GLN A 619 -56.87 5.18 10.69
CA GLN A 619 -56.25 4.51 11.84
C GLN A 619 -55.24 5.43 12.53
N ALA A 620 -54.45 6.18 11.74
CA ALA A 620 -53.55 7.19 12.29
C ALA A 620 -54.31 8.22 13.14
N LEU A 621 -55.44 8.73 12.64
CA LEU A 621 -56.28 9.69 13.35
C LEU A 621 -56.89 9.11 14.63
N ALA A 622 -57.39 7.88 14.58
CA ALA A 622 -57.98 7.19 15.73
C ALA A 622 -56.95 7.04 16.87
N ASP A 623 -55.74 6.59 16.54
CA ASP A 623 -54.67 6.43 17.52
C ASP A 623 -54.15 7.76 18.05
N ALA A 624 -54.05 8.80 17.21
CA ALA A 624 -53.68 10.14 17.65
C ALA A 624 -54.72 10.71 18.64
N ASN A 625 -56.01 10.50 18.39
CA ASN A 625 -57.07 10.89 19.32
C ASN A 625 -56.98 10.15 20.65
N GLN A 626 -56.70 8.85 20.62
CA GLN A 626 -56.56 8.06 21.83
C GLN A 626 -55.31 8.45 22.63
N ALA A 627 -54.20 8.74 21.96
CA ALA A 627 -52.99 9.26 22.59
C ALA A 627 -53.25 10.60 23.30
N ILE A 628 -54.01 11.52 22.68
CA ILE A 628 -54.40 12.81 23.30
C ILE A 628 -55.33 12.59 24.50
N LYS A 629 -56.25 11.62 24.41
CA LYS A 629 -57.17 11.31 25.51
C LYS A 629 -56.41 10.80 26.75
N LEU A 630 -55.34 10.01 26.53
CA LEU A 630 -54.52 9.43 27.59
C LEU A 630 -53.49 10.43 28.13
N ASP A 631 -52.90 11.25 27.26
CA ASP A 631 -51.98 12.33 27.62
C ASP A 631 -52.37 13.65 26.92
N PRO A 632 -53.25 14.44 27.56
CA PRO A 632 -53.69 15.73 27.03
C PRO A 632 -52.62 16.82 26.99
N LYS A 633 -51.45 16.61 27.62
CA LYS A 633 -50.33 17.56 27.64
C LYS A 633 -49.25 17.22 26.62
N SER A 634 -49.39 16.14 25.86
CA SER A 634 -48.41 15.74 24.86
C SER A 634 -48.45 16.65 23.64
N GLU A 635 -47.42 17.49 23.47
CA GLU A 635 -47.24 18.31 22.28
C GLU A 635 -47.12 17.44 21.02
N HIS A 636 -46.46 16.28 21.14
CA HIS A 636 -46.23 15.37 20.02
C HIS A 636 -47.55 14.79 19.48
N SER A 637 -48.51 14.44 20.35
CA SER A 637 -49.80 13.91 19.91
C SER A 637 -50.62 14.94 19.13
N TYR A 638 -50.62 16.22 19.54
CA TYR A 638 -51.30 17.29 18.80
C TYR A 638 -50.61 17.61 17.48
N ALA A 639 -49.27 17.62 17.44
CA ALA A 639 -48.53 17.79 16.19
C ALA A 639 -48.85 16.68 15.18
N LEU A 640 -48.88 15.43 15.64
CA LEU A 640 -49.21 14.27 14.81
C LEU A 640 -50.64 14.34 14.28
N ARG A 641 -51.62 14.67 15.14
CA ARG A 641 -53.02 14.85 14.72
C ARG A 641 -53.20 16.01 13.75
N GLY A 642 -52.51 17.14 13.97
CA GLY A 642 -52.50 18.27 13.06
C GLY A 642 -51.98 17.90 11.67
N GLN A 643 -50.88 17.14 11.59
CA GLN A 643 -50.36 16.64 10.33
C GLN A 643 -51.36 15.70 9.60
N ILE A 644 -52.03 14.82 10.35
CA ILE A 644 -53.05 13.93 9.80
C ILE A 644 -54.25 14.74 9.26
N ARG A 645 -54.72 15.73 10.02
CA ARG A 645 -55.82 16.63 9.62
C ARG A 645 -55.49 17.47 8.39
N ARG A 646 -54.25 17.96 8.28
CA ARG A 646 -53.74 18.61 7.06
C ARG A 646 -53.86 17.70 5.84
N MET A 647 -53.47 16.43 5.97
CA MET A 647 -53.58 15.45 4.88
C MET A 647 -55.04 15.11 4.55
N LEU A 648 -55.94 15.19 5.53
CA LEU A 648 -57.39 15.06 5.37
C LEU A 648 -58.09 16.35 4.88
N LYS A 649 -57.34 17.45 4.71
CA LYS A 649 -57.85 18.79 4.37
C LYS A 649 -58.82 19.39 5.41
N ASP A 650 -58.74 18.94 6.67
CA ASP A 650 -59.44 19.54 7.80
C ASP A 650 -58.64 20.73 8.36
N THR A 651 -58.74 21.87 7.66
CA THR A 651 -57.97 23.09 7.98
C THR A 651 -58.32 23.66 9.36
N LYS A 652 -59.59 23.61 9.76
CA LYS A 652 -60.04 24.10 11.08
C LYS A 652 -59.49 23.25 12.22
N GLY A 653 -59.53 21.93 12.09
CA GLY A 653 -58.99 21.03 13.09
C GLY A 653 -57.46 21.05 13.14
N GLU A 654 -56.79 21.22 12.00
CA GLU A 654 -55.34 21.45 11.93
C GLU A 654 -54.93 22.71 12.70
N GLU A 655 -55.58 23.84 12.41
CA GLU A 655 -55.29 25.13 13.06
C GLU A 655 -55.47 25.05 14.59
N ALA A 656 -56.55 24.39 15.04
CA ALA A 656 -56.81 24.18 16.46
C ALA A 656 -55.71 23.32 17.14
N ASP A 657 -55.30 22.23 16.51
CA ASP A 657 -54.24 21.36 17.04
C ASP A 657 -52.89 22.05 17.05
N TYR A 658 -52.59 22.82 16.00
CA TYR A 658 -51.34 23.58 15.89
C TYR A 658 -51.24 24.64 16.99
N LYS A 659 -52.33 25.35 17.30
CA LYS A 659 -52.39 26.31 18.41
C LYS A 659 -52.14 25.65 19.77
N ILE A 660 -52.73 24.47 20.00
CA ILE A 660 -52.51 23.71 21.24
C ILE A 660 -51.06 23.22 21.31
N PHE A 661 -50.53 22.67 20.22
CA PHE A 661 -49.13 22.26 20.10
C PHE A 661 -48.17 23.40 20.47
N GLN A 662 -48.34 24.58 19.86
CA GLN A 662 -47.51 25.75 20.17
C GLN A 662 -47.58 26.14 21.65
N THR A 663 -48.79 26.13 22.23
CA THR A 663 -49.00 26.47 23.65
C THR A 663 -48.28 25.48 24.57
N LEU A 664 -48.45 24.17 24.33
CA LEU A 664 -47.81 23.12 25.12
C LEU A 664 -46.28 23.11 24.95
N TYR A 665 -45.81 23.30 23.72
CA TYR A 665 -44.39 23.40 23.42
C TYR A 665 -43.74 24.58 24.15
N ALA A 666 -44.35 25.77 24.07
CA ALA A 666 -43.88 26.95 24.77
C ALA A 666 -43.90 26.77 26.28
N GLN A 667 -44.96 26.18 26.86
CA GLN A 667 -45.01 25.88 28.28
C GLN A 667 -43.88 24.94 28.72
N LYS A 668 -43.59 23.90 27.93
CA LYS A 668 -42.48 22.98 28.18
C LYS A 668 -41.12 23.70 28.17
N GLN A 669 -40.91 24.62 27.22
CA GLN A 669 -39.69 25.44 27.17
C GLN A 669 -39.59 26.37 28.39
N ILE A 670 -40.71 26.95 28.84
CA ILE A 670 -40.76 27.77 30.05
C ILE A 670 -40.35 26.96 31.28
N ASP A 671 -40.90 25.75 31.44
CA ASP A 671 -40.62 24.89 32.59
C ASP A 671 -39.15 24.44 32.59
N LEU A 672 -38.63 23.99 31.43
CA LEU A 672 -37.24 23.58 31.25
C LEU A 672 -36.29 24.73 31.58
N ALA A 673 -36.48 25.88 30.95
CA ALA A 673 -35.62 27.03 31.17
C ALA A 673 -35.70 27.53 32.61
N SER A 674 -36.89 27.52 33.23
CA SER A 674 -37.05 27.91 34.64
C SER A 674 -36.30 26.97 35.59
N SER A 675 -36.35 25.66 35.35
CA SER A 675 -35.58 24.69 36.13
C SER A 675 -34.07 24.88 35.96
N LYS A 676 -33.60 25.10 34.72
CA LYS A 676 -32.16 25.33 34.45
C LYS A 676 -31.66 26.64 35.03
N LEU A 677 -32.47 27.69 35.05
CA LEU A 677 -32.13 28.96 35.68
C LEU A 677 -32.04 28.89 37.20
N GLN A 678 -32.67 27.90 37.85
CA GLN A 678 -32.46 27.67 39.29
C GLN A 678 -31.06 27.14 39.59
N THR A 679 -30.49 26.31 38.71
CA THR A 679 -29.16 25.71 38.93
C THR A 679 -28.04 26.51 38.25
N ASN A 680 -28.33 27.25 37.18
CA ASN A 680 -27.39 28.10 36.46
C ASN A 680 -28.01 29.47 36.12
N PRO A 681 -28.09 30.39 37.08
CA PRO A 681 -28.77 31.68 36.92
C PRO A 681 -28.00 32.69 36.05
N GLN A 682 -26.78 32.40 35.61
CA GLN A 682 -25.97 33.32 34.79
C GLN A 682 -25.97 32.96 33.30
N ASP A 683 -26.59 31.84 32.92
CA ASP A 683 -26.65 31.42 31.52
C ASP A 683 -27.74 32.16 30.76
N ILE A 684 -27.31 33.06 29.87
CA ILE A 684 -28.21 33.89 29.06
C ILE A 684 -29.08 33.07 28.10
N SER A 685 -28.65 31.86 27.70
CA SER A 685 -29.39 31.05 26.73
C SER A 685 -30.76 30.65 27.26
N TYR A 686 -30.86 30.29 28.55
CA TYR A 686 -32.12 29.92 29.16
C TYR A 686 -33.07 31.11 29.37
N TYR A 687 -32.54 32.31 29.61
CA TYR A 687 -33.35 33.53 29.60
C TYR A 687 -33.91 33.82 28.18
N LEU A 688 -33.10 33.66 27.14
CA LEU A 688 -33.57 33.83 25.76
C LEU A 688 -34.64 32.79 25.40
N ILE A 689 -34.42 31.50 25.72
CA ILE A 689 -35.38 30.42 25.47
C ILE A 689 -36.71 30.71 26.18
N ARG A 690 -36.65 31.09 27.47
CA ARG A 690 -37.87 31.38 28.24
C ARG A 690 -38.56 32.65 27.76
N GLY A 691 -37.81 33.67 27.38
CA GLY A 691 -38.32 34.91 26.81
C GLY A 691 -39.10 34.68 25.51
N HIS A 692 -38.51 33.93 24.58
CA HIS A 692 -39.17 33.52 23.33
C HIS A 692 -40.42 32.69 23.59
N ALA A 693 -40.36 31.74 24.52
CA ALA A 693 -41.52 30.92 24.86
C ALA A 693 -42.65 31.74 25.52
N TYR A 694 -42.34 32.69 26.40
CA TYR A 694 -43.34 33.62 26.94
C TYR A 694 -43.95 34.49 25.86
N ALA A 695 -43.17 34.94 24.87
CA ALA A 695 -43.68 35.71 23.73
C ALA A 695 -44.67 34.89 22.89
N GLN A 696 -44.37 33.62 22.63
CA GLN A 696 -45.23 32.71 21.87
C GLN A 696 -46.61 32.49 22.51
N ILE A 697 -46.70 32.49 23.84
CA ILE A 697 -47.98 32.39 24.56
C ILE A 697 -48.61 33.75 24.90
N GLY A 698 -48.07 34.86 24.34
CA GLY A 698 -48.59 36.21 24.52
C GLY A 698 -48.28 36.86 25.88
N ASN A 699 -47.36 36.32 26.67
CA ASN A 699 -46.94 36.92 27.94
C ASN A 699 -45.80 37.92 27.74
N SER A 700 -46.14 39.06 27.11
CA SER A 700 -45.20 40.11 26.73
C SER A 700 -44.39 40.68 27.91
N THR A 701 -44.99 40.78 29.10
CA THR A 701 -44.32 41.31 30.29
C THR A 701 -43.19 40.40 30.76
N LYS A 702 -43.41 39.08 30.84
CA LYS A 702 -42.37 38.13 31.25
C LYS A 702 -41.31 37.93 30.17
N ALA A 703 -41.71 37.93 28.90
CA ALA A 703 -40.77 37.87 27.78
C ALA A 703 -39.74 39.01 27.83
N LEU A 704 -40.21 40.24 27.98
CA LEU A 704 -39.34 41.41 28.12
C LEU A 704 -38.45 41.37 29.36
N ALA A 705 -38.97 40.89 30.49
CA ALA A 705 -38.19 40.76 31.71
C ALA A 705 -36.98 39.82 31.50
N ASP A 706 -37.19 38.69 30.83
CA ASP A 706 -36.12 37.73 30.55
C ASP A 706 -35.11 38.25 29.52
N PHE A 707 -35.54 38.91 28.44
CA PHE A 707 -34.61 39.54 27.50
C PHE A 707 -33.76 40.64 28.17
N ASN A 708 -34.38 41.46 29.03
CA ASN A 708 -33.67 42.49 29.78
C ASN A 708 -32.67 41.89 30.79
N GLN A 709 -33.03 40.77 31.42
CA GLN A 709 -32.13 40.07 32.32
C GLN A 709 -30.93 39.48 31.56
N ALA A 710 -31.15 38.90 30.37
CA ALA A 710 -30.07 38.44 29.51
C ALA A 710 -29.11 39.58 29.12
N LEU A 711 -29.63 40.78 28.80
CA LEU A 711 -28.82 41.97 28.54
C LEU A 711 -28.05 42.46 29.76
N LYS A 712 -28.63 42.40 30.96
CA LYS A 712 -27.90 42.75 32.20
C LYS A 712 -26.69 41.84 32.42
N LEU A 713 -26.83 40.56 32.11
CA LEU A 713 -25.74 39.58 32.24
C LEU A 713 -24.67 39.73 31.15
N LYS A 714 -25.08 40.03 29.90
CA LYS A 714 -24.17 40.20 28.75
C LYS A 714 -24.57 41.43 27.92
N PRO A 715 -24.18 42.65 28.35
CA PRO A 715 -24.65 43.91 27.74
C PRO A 715 -24.11 44.18 26.34
N GLN A 716 -23.08 43.44 25.89
CA GLN A 716 -22.44 43.61 24.57
C GLN A 716 -22.72 42.44 23.62
N ASN A 717 -23.75 41.62 23.89
CA ASN A 717 -24.09 40.50 23.03
C ASN A 717 -25.17 40.89 21.99
N ALA A 718 -24.77 40.93 20.71
CA ALA A 718 -25.66 41.30 19.60
C ALA A 718 -26.88 40.38 19.44
N ALA A 719 -26.75 39.07 19.70
CA ALA A 719 -27.84 38.10 19.55
C ALA A 719 -29.00 38.36 20.52
N ILE A 720 -28.70 38.94 21.69
CA ILE A 720 -29.72 39.30 22.69
C ILE A 720 -30.53 40.51 22.21
N PHE A 721 -29.86 41.51 21.64
CA PHE A 721 -30.52 42.65 21.01
C PHE A 721 -31.38 42.20 19.83
N LEU A 722 -30.91 41.28 18.99
CA LEU A 722 -31.73 40.72 17.90
C LEU A 722 -32.95 39.96 18.44
N SER A 723 -32.78 39.14 19.49
CA SER A 723 -33.89 38.41 20.11
C SER A 723 -34.97 39.33 20.68
N ARG A 724 -34.57 40.40 21.40
CA ARG A 724 -35.50 41.39 21.95
C ARG A 724 -36.10 42.29 20.86
N GLY A 725 -35.30 42.62 19.85
CA GLY A 725 -35.74 43.32 18.65
C GLY A 725 -36.85 42.56 17.93
N GLN A 726 -36.65 41.25 17.69
CA GLN A 726 -37.66 40.39 17.06
C GLN A 726 -38.96 40.38 17.87
N PHE A 727 -38.86 40.26 19.18
CA PHE A 727 -40.01 40.38 20.06
C PHE A 727 -40.76 41.72 19.89
N TYR A 728 -40.04 42.83 19.80
CA TYR A 728 -40.65 44.15 19.56
C TYR A 728 -41.28 44.24 18.17
N LEU A 729 -40.65 43.66 17.14
CA LEU A 729 -41.19 43.59 15.77
C LEU A 729 -42.52 42.84 15.74
N ASP A 730 -42.59 41.66 16.37
CA ASP A 730 -43.80 40.83 16.45
C ASP A 730 -44.94 41.55 17.20
N ASN A 731 -44.59 42.36 18.20
CA ASN A 731 -45.53 43.20 18.95
C ASN A 731 -45.78 44.57 18.28
N LYS A 732 -45.34 44.77 17.03
CA LYS A 732 -45.48 46.00 16.24
C LYS A 732 -44.87 47.26 16.88
N ASN A 733 -43.94 47.10 17.80
CA ASN A 733 -43.15 48.19 18.37
C ASN A 733 -41.88 48.44 17.55
N TYR A 734 -42.08 48.94 16.34
CA TYR A 734 -41.01 49.11 15.35
C TYR A 734 -39.90 50.08 15.80
N SER A 735 -40.24 51.07 16.65
CA SER A 735 -39.25 52.02 17.18
C SER A 735 -38.18 51.34 18.05
N GLN A 736 -38.59 50.43 18.93
CA GLN A 736 -37.69 49.68 19.81
C GLN A 736 -36.97 48.57 19.04
N ALA A 737 -37.64 47.91 18.09
CA ALA A 737 -37.00 46.95 17.19
C ALA A 737 -35.89 47.61 16.35
N LEU A 738 -36.09 48.85 15.90
CA LEU A 738 -35.08 49.63 15.18
C LEU A 738 -33.91 50.01 16.09
N ALA A 739 -34.18 50.40 17.34
CA ALA A 739 -33.12 50.70 18.31
C ALA A 739 -32.25 49.47 18.60
N ASP A 740 -32.86 48.31 18.83
CA ASP A 740 -32.16 47.06 19.13
C ASP A 740 -31.36 46.53 17.92
N SER A 741 -31.92 46.63 16.71
CA SER A 741 -31.18 46.27 15.48
C SER A 741 -29.97 47.17 15.23
N ASN A 742 -30.09 48.48 15.47
CA ASN A 742 -28.97 49.41 15.39
C ASN A 742 -27.86 49.06 16.39
N GLN A 743 -28.24 48.69 17.62
CA GLN A 743 -27.29 48.29 18.64
C GLN A 743 -26.61 46.95 18.31
N ALA A 744 -27.34 45.98 17.75
CA ALA A 744 -26.78 44.73 17.27
C ALA A 744 -25.74 44.95 16.15
N ILE A 745 -26.04 45.82 15.17
CA ILE A 745 -25.11 46.19 14.09
C ILE A 745 -23.88 46.93 14.63
N LYS A 746 -24.06 47.80 15.63
CA LYS A 746 -22.93 48.49 16.27
C LYS A 746 -21.96 47.51 16.95
N LEU A 747 -22.49 46.44 17.55
CA LEU A 747 -21.70 45.40 18.21
C LEU A 747 -21.09 44.41 17.20
N GLN A 748 -21.81 44.11 16.11
CA GLN A 748 -21.35 43.21 15.05
C GLN A 748 -21.59 43.84 13.66
N PRO A 749 -20.66 44.67 13.17
CA PRO A 749 -20.84 45.45 11.93
C PRO A 749 -20.94 44.63 10.64
N LYS A 750 -20.56 43.34 10.68
CA LYS A 750 -20.64 42.38 9.57
C LYS A 750 -21.72 41.29 9.79
N SER A 751 -22.68 41.51 10.70
CA SER A 751 -23.75 40.54 10.94
C SER A 751 -24.82 40.60 9.86
N SER A 752 -24.83 39.62 8.95
CA SER A 752 -25.88 39.46 7.94
C SER A 752 -27.29 39.44 8.57
N GLU A 753 -27.45 38.69 9.66
CA GLU A 753 -28.72 38.57 10.40
C GLU A 753 -29.21 39.92 10.93
N ALA A 754 -28.31 40.77 11.45
CA ALA A 754 -28.69 42.07 12.01
C ALA A 754 -29.15 43.07 10.94
N TYR A 755 -28.51 43.10 9.77
CA TYR A 755 -28.96 43.92 8.64
C TYR A 755 -30.27 43.40 8.06
N TYR A 756 -30.42 42.08 7.92
CA TYR A 756 -31.68 41.48 7.47
C TYR A 756 -32.82 41.86 8.42
N PHE A 757 -32.61 41.69 9.73
CA PHE A 757 -33.60 42.06 10.73
C PHE A 757 -33.97 43.56 10.66
N ARG A 758 -33.00 44.47 10.54
CA ARG A 758 -33.29 45.91 10.41
C ARG A 758 -34.03 46.24 9.11
N SER A 759 -33.77 45.51 8.03
CA SER A 759 -34.50 45.67 6.77
C SER A 759 -35.98 45.34 6.91
N GLU A 760 -36.32 44.28 7.64
CA GLU A 760 -37.71 43.93 7.95
C GLU A 760 -38.38 45.00 8.82
N VAL A 761 -37.65 45.57 9.80
CA VAL A 761 -38.17 46.70 10.60
C VAL A 761 -38.46 47.92 9.72
N TYR A 762 -37.56 48.29 8.80
CA TYR A 762 -37.78 49.41 7.87
C TYR A 762 -38.95 49.19 6.92
N LYS A 763 -39.12 47.94 6.44
CA LYS A 763 -40.26 47.55 5.61
C LYS A 763 -41.59 47.73 6.35
N GLN A 764 -41.66 47.33 7.63
CA GLN A 764 -42.85 47.56 8.44
C GLN A 764 -43.09 49.07 8.73
N LEU A 765 -42.04 49.87 8.77
CA LEU A 765 -42.11 51.34 8.88
C LEU A 765 -42.41 52.05 7.53
N GLY A 766 -42.45 51.32 6.42
CA GLY A 766 -42.70 51.86 5.07
C GLY A 766 -41.48 52.52 4.40
N ASP A 767 -40.29 52.46 5.00
CA ASP A 767 -39.05 53.01 4.43
C ASP A 767 -38.35 51.97 3.54
N MET A 768 -38.93 51.74 2.36
CA MET A 768 -38.47 50.73 1.40
C MET A 768 -37.02 50.98 0.92
N LEU A 769 -36.60 52.25 0.82
CA LEU A 769 -35.23 52.59 0.39
C LEU A 769 -34.19 52.08 1.39
N LYS A 770 -34.42 52.27 2.69
CA LYS A 770 -33.52 51.75 3.73
C LYS A 770 -33.63 50.23 3.88
N ALA A 771 -34.83 49.67 3.71
CA ALA A 771 -35.03 48.22 3.71
C ALA A 771 -34.19 47.54 2.62
N ASP A 772 -34.29 48.00 1.37
CA ASP A 772 -33.53 47.43 0.25
C ASP A 772 -32.01 47.60 0.42
N ALA A 773 -31.57 48.73 0.97
CA ALA A 773 -30.16 48.97 1.25
C ALA A 773 -29.59 48.00 2.29
N ASP A 774 -30.33 47.74 3.36
CA ASP A 774 -29.91 46.79 4.41
C ASP A 774 -30.03 45.33 3.94
N ALA A 775 -31.05 44.98 3.14
CA ALA A 775 -31.17 43.64 2.55
C ALA A 775 -29.98 43.29 1.65
N LYS A 776 -29.52 44.24 0.80
CA LYS A 776 -28.31 44.07 -0.02
C LYS A 776 -27.04 43.88 0.83
N LYS A 777 -26.93 44.61 1.94
CA LYS A 777 -25.80 44.42 2.87
C LYS A 777 -25.85 43.04 3.53
N ALA A 778 -27.04 42.59 3.94
CA ALA A 778 -27.22 41.27 4.53
C ALA A 778 -26.77 40.16 3.56
N GLU A 779 -27.15 40.26 2.29
CA GLU A 779 -26.75 39.31 1.23
C GLU A 779 -25.22 39.30 1.01
N SER A 780 -24.59 40.47 0.94
CA SER A 780 -23.13 40.56 0.77
C SER A 780 -22.33 39.88 1.89
N PHE A 781 -22.79 39.99 3.14
CA PHE A 781 -22.15 39.33 4.27
C PHE A 781 -22.53 37.85 4.41
N TYR A 782 -23.62 37.41 3.77
CA TYR A 782 -23.97 36.00 3.69
C TYR A 782 -23.04 35.28 2.69
N SER A 783 -22.80 35.88 1.52
CA SER A 783 -21.90 35.31 0.49
C SER A 783 -20.43 35.22 0.93
N ASP A 784 -19.93 36.16 1.72
CA ASP A 784 -18.55 36.11 2.24
C ASP A 784 -18.35 34.94 3.24
N LYS A 785 -19.42 34.52 3.93
CA LYS A 785 -19.37 33.46 4.96
C LYS A 785 -19.23 32.06 4.36
N ASP A 786 -19.85 31.82 3.20
CA ASP A 786 -19.71 30.56 2.45
C ASP A 786 -18.32 30.42 1.79
N VAL A 787 -17.60 31.54 1.61
CA VAL A 787 -16.22 31.56 1.12
C VAL A 787 -15.21 31.32 2.27
N GLU A 788 -15.47 31.83 3.48
CA GLU A 788 -14.61 31.58 4.65
C GLU A 788 -14.73 30.14 5.22
N ASP A 789 -15.90 29.49 5.14
CA ASP A 789 -16.08 28.09 5.58
C ASP A 789 -15.64 27.04 4.52
N THR A 790 -15.08 27.48 3.38
CA THR A 790 -14.54 26.61 2.32
C THR A 790 -13.03 26.75 2.08
N GLU A 791 -12.31 27.49 2.92
CA GLU A 791 -10.84 27.44 3.02
C GLU A 791 -10.40 26.72 4.32
N PRO A 792 -9.30 25.94 4.25
CA PRO A 792 -9.20 24.57 4.80
C PRO A 792 -9.07 24.39 6.31
#